data_AF-A0A1F8TQN7-F1
#
_entry.id   AF-A0A1F8TQN7-F1
#
_cell.length_a   1.000
_cell.length_b   1.000
_cell.length_c   1.000
_cell.angle_alpha   90.00
_cell.angle_beta   90.00
_cell.angle_gamma   90.00
#
_symmetry.space_group_name_H-M   'P 1'
#
loop_
_entity.id
_entity.type
_entity.pdbx_description
1 polymer ?
#
loop_
_entity_poly.entity_id
_entity_poly.type
_entity_poly.pdbx_seq_one_letter_code
_entity_poly.pdbx_strand_id
1 'polypeptide(L)'
;MKELYQVVEVGPSWYQDNIPCQEACPVRTNCRGYLNLTAAGEFEKAWELALDPNPLASICGSVCAAPCETACRRKEVDKPLSIRYVKKFLSDWTHANVRNDGQRYTQPPPPVYGMPAKRVAIVGAGCAGLAAASDLAKLGFGVTIFDALDQAGGTALAGVPPFRLPREVIDRDIRGIVNDNVELRLQTYVGRDVKLSALRDEYDAVLISGGCFEPNYPRLPNEDADGIYGGIVFLERAYRGRPVEVGRRVVVLGGGYTAMDCSSTSWRLGAEEIYVVYRRSREEMVVDEEELTETQREDIRFVYLASPVEFLADDHGHVSGVKFVRNKLGAPDKSGRRSPEPIEGSEFVIECDTVLLALGQAPDATWLADVPEFRVKRVRDLEIDPDTLQTKVRKIFVAGDYRTGPSTIIEAVAEGRSAAQQIAWFLDENAHTVNVPEYHEVVTLRRSSTPDNVGIIAGEAELARVYHNMSADYDRIPRQEMPKLTKHDRRGLFLETNQGYSHAQAVAESDRCLKCNFNIEIVGELCIICGGCVDVCPMDVIHMVDMGDVVDDGAIPAVGEAKKWQNGVAFFLDETACIRCALCIIRCPTDAITMNRYGAVMPSIGRTLPKESLDDEIHLDLTVGAGKAIRPLPMYDPRLAAGHKSLNGNGNGKAAANGSGPAGAGERDVVASKH
;
A
#
# COMPACT_ATOMS: atom_id res chain seq x y z
N MET A 1 24.77 -26.04 -11.38
CA MET A 1 24.12 -26.15 -10.05
C MET A 1 23.53 -24.79 -9.75
N LYS A 2 22.23 -24.71 -9.47
CA LYS A 2 21.67 -23.46 -8.90
C LYS A 2 22.14 -23.42 -7.46
N GLU A 3 22.81 -22.34 -7.06
CA GLU A 3 22.99 -22.00 -5.64
C GLU A 3 21.60 -22.05 -5.00
N LEU A 4 21.37 -23.00 -4.09
CA LEU A 4 20.03 -23.23 -3.53
C LEU A 4 19.76 -22.29 -2.34
N TYR A 5 20.79 -21.81 -1.62
CA TYR A 5 20.62 -20.98 -0.42
C TYR A 5 21.78 -19.98 -0.24
N GLN A 6 21.47 -18.73 0.10
CA GLN A 6 22.45 -17.70 0.40
C GLN A 6 22.55 -17.54 1.94
N VAL A 7 23.71 -17.78 2.53
CA VAL A 7 23.95 -17.51 3.96
C VAL A 7 24.16 -16.02 4.15
N VAL A 8 23.39 -15.40 5.05
CA VAL A 8 23.43 -13.96 5.33
C VAL A 8 23.74 -13.74 6.82
N GLU A 9 24.63 -12.79 7.11
CA GLU A 9 24.90 -12.36 8.48
C GLU A 9 23.66 -11.66 9.07
N VAL A 10 23.20 -12.12 10.23
CA VAL A 10 22.02 -11.57 10.90
C VAL A 10 22.44 -10.34 11.71
N GLY A 11 21.95 -9.17 11.30
CA GLY A 11 22.14 -7.89 12.00
C GLY A 11 20.88 -7.02 12.01
N PRO A 12 20.92 -5.80 12.56
CA PRO A 12 19.76 -4.90 12.63
C PRO A 12 19.10 -4.66 11.26
N SER A 13 19.90 -4.42 10.22
CA SER A 13 19.39 -4.25 8.85
C SER A 13 18.65 -5.50 8.39
N TRP A 14 19.19 -6.70 8.63
CA TRP A 14 18.53 -7.95 8.27
C TRP A 14 17.16 -8.07 8.94
N TYR A 15 17.05 -7.80 10.24
CA TYR A 15 15.77 -7.91 10.94
C TYR A 15 14.72 -6.93 10.41
N GLN A 16 15.14 -5.71 10.08
CA GLN A 16 14.28 -4.69 9.49
C GLN A 16 13.84 -5.10 8.06
N ASP A 17 14.78 -5.52 7.23
CA ASP A 17 14.57 -6.04 5.88
C ASP A 17 13.64 -7.26 5.86
N ASN A 18 13.69 -8.06 6.92
CA ASN A 18 12.83 -9.22 7.13
C ASN A 18 11.37 -8.85 7.46
N ILE A 19 11.02 -7.56 7.46
CA ILE A 19 9.67 -7.00 7.53
C ILE A 19 9.27 -6.43 6.17
N PRO A 20 9.01 -7.27 5.15
CA PRO A 20 8.99 -6.81 3.77
C PRO A 20 7.85 -5.81 3.49
N CYS A 21 6.72 -5.91 4.18
CA CYS A 21 5.60 -4.98 4.00
C CYS A 21 5.88 -3.57 4.55
N GLN A 22 6.62 -3.45 5.66
CA GLN A 22 6.99 -2.16 6.24
C GLN A 22 8.11 -1.53 5.41
N GLU A 23 9.06 -2.35 4.98
CA GLU A 23 10.16 -1.89 4.15
C GLU A 23 9.70 -1.42 2.77
N ALA A 24 8.81 -2.15 2.13
CA ALA A 24 8.27 -1.71 0.84
C ALA A 24 7.40 -0.45 0.92
N CYS A 25 6.96 -0.04 2.12
CA CYS A 25 6.17 1.17 2.29
C CYS A 25 7.08 2.41 2.30
N PRO A 26 6.93 3.38 1.38
CA PRO A 26 7.81 4.56 1.34
C PRO A 26 7.87 5.39 2.62
N VAL A 27 6.79 5.38 3.41
CA VAL A 27 6.73 6.07 4.72
C VAL A 27 6.99 5.15 5.90
N ARG A 28 7.37 3.89 5.66
CA ARG A 28 7.65 2.85 6.66
C ARG A 28 6.48 2.58 7.62
N THR A 29 5.26 2.54 7.09
CA THR A 29 4.08 2.22 7.92
C THR A 29 4.22 0.86 8.60
N ASN A 30 3.98 0.79 9.91
CA ASN A 30 3.91 -0.46 10.66
C ASN A 30 2.62 -1.23 10.32
N CYS A 31 2.63 -1.85 9.13
CA CYS A 31 1.47 -2.53 8.57
C CYS A 31 1.00 -3.67 9.46
N ARG A 32 1.95 -4.46 9.97
CA ARG A 32 1.66 -5.61 10.82
C ARG A 32 1.07 -5.21 12.16
N GLY A 33 1.58 -4.15 12.78
CA GLY A 33 1.09 -3.71 14.08
C GLY A 33 -0.39 -3.38 14.01
N TYR A 34 -0.83 -2.57 13.04
CA TYR A 34 -2.25 -2.26 12.93
C TYR A 34 -3.08 -3.46 12.48
N LEU A 35 -2.53 -4.40 11.70
CA LEU A 35 -3.21 -5.66 11.37
C LEU A 35 -3.42 -6.49 12.64
N ASN A 36 -2.39 -6.68 13.46
CA ASN A 36 -2.47 -7.44 14.71
C ASN A 36 -3.49 -6.81 15.69
N LEU A 37 -3.49 -5.49 15.81
CA LEU A 37 -4.48 -4.76 16.61
C LEU A 37 -5.89 -4.91 16.02
N THR A 38 -6.03 -4.90 14.68
CA THR A 38 -7.32 -5.15 14.01
C THR A 38 -7.82 -6.56 14.29
N ALA A 39 -6.95 -7.58 14.21
CA ALA A 39 -7.25 -8.96 14.55
C ALA A 39 -7.71 -9.10 16.02
N ALA A 40 -7.08 -8.35 16.93
CA ALA A 40 -7.49 -8.27 18.34
C ALA A 40 -8.80 -7.49 18.57
N GLY A 41 -9.32 -6.78 17.56
CA GLY A 41 -10.49 -5.91 17.69
C GLY A 41 -10.21 -4.53 18.28
N GLU A 42 -8.94 -4.16 18.44
CA GLU A 42 -8.45 -2.89 18.98
C GLU A 42 -8.35 -1.83 17.85
N PHE A 43 -9.48 -1.52 17.21
CA PHE A 43 -9.51 -0.72 15.97
C PHE A 43 -9.04 0.73 16.15
N GLU A 44 -9.29 1.35 17.31
CA GLU A 44 -8.81 2.72 17.61
C GLU A 44 -7.28 2.78 17.58
N LYS A 45 -6.62 1.90 18.35
CA LYS A 45 -5.16 1.81 18.38
C LYS A 45 -4.58 1.41 17.03
N ALA A 46 -5.25 0.49 16.33
CA ALA A 46 -4.85 0.11 14.98
C ALA A 46 -4.85 1.32 14.03
N TRP A 47 -5.87 2.17 14.12
CA TRP A 47 -5.95 3.39 13.31
C TRP A 47 -4.90 4.43 13.69
N GLU A 48 -4.67 4.67 14.98
CA GLU A 48 -3.61 5.55 15.47
C GLU A 48 -2.23 5.12 14.93
N LEU A 49 -1.95 3.82 14.96
CA LEU A 49 -0.69 3.26 14.45
C LEU A 49 -0.58 3.37 12.91
N ALA A 50 -1.70 3.28 12.18
CA ALA A 50 -1.72 3.49 10.74
C ALA A 50 -1.48 4.96 10.35
N LEU A 51 -1.90 5.90 11.19
CA LEU A 51 -1.73 7.34 10.99
C LEU A 51 -0.33 7.85 11.34
N ASP A 52 0.34 7.22 12.31
CA ASP A 52 1.58 7.76 12.89
C ASP A 52 2.64 8.20 11.85
N PRO A 53 3.05 7.35 10.89
CA PRO A 53 3.96 7.75 9.83
C PRO A 53 3.26 8.27 8.57
N ASN A 54 1.92 8.26 8.53
CA ASN A 54 1.17 8.57 7.33
C ASN A 54 -0.04 9.47 7.66
N PRO A 55 0.11 10.80 7.59
CA PRO A 55 -1.00 11.72 7.84
C PRO A 55 -2.10 11.65 6.77
N LEU A 56 -1.88 10.91 5.67
CA LEU A 56 -2.83 10.70 4.57
C LEU A 56 -3.31 9.24 4.52
N ALA A 57 -3.49 8.62 5.69
CA ALA A 57 -3.84 7.21 5.81
C ALA A 57 -5.24 6.91 5.26
N SER A 58 -6.20 7.83 5.33
CA SER A 58 -7.54 7.61 4.80
C SER A 58 -7.52 7.56 3.26
N ILE A 59 -6.87 8.53 2.60
CA ILE A 59 -6.64 8.52 1.15
C ILE A 59 -5.90 7.25 0.74
N CYS A 60 -4.82 6.90 1.47
CA CYS A 60 -4.03 5.71 1.17
C CYS A 60 -4.82 4.40 1.41
N GLY A 61 -5.77 4.38 2.33
CA GLY A 61 -6.67 3.24 2.53
C GLY A 61 -7.55 3.00 1.30
N SER A 62 -7.97 4.06 0.62
CA SER A 62 -8.84 3.93 -0.56
C SER A 62 -8.08 3.63 -1.86
N VAL A 63 -6.95 4.30 -2.12
CA VAL A 63 -6.32 4.31 -3.46
C VAL A 63 -4.80 4.16 -3.48
N CYS A 64 -4.16 3.72 -2.40
CA CYS A 64 -2.71 3.48 -2.42
C CYS A 64 -2.34 2.38 -3.44
N ALA A 65 -1.16 2.51 -4.05
CA ALA A 65 -0.55 1.48 -4.90
C ALA A 65 -0.16 0.21 -4.13
N ALA A 66 -0.23 0.25 -2.79
CA ALA A 66 -0.05 -0.88 -1.88
C ALA A 66 1.25 -1.70 -2.12
N PRO A 67 2.44 -1.06 -2.20
CA PRO A 67 3.71 -1.78 -2.38
C PRO A 67 3.97 -2.79 -1.24
N CYS A 68 3.40 -2.52 -0.05
CA CYS A 68 3.41 -3.42 1.09
C CYS A 68 2.71 -4.77 0.81
N GLU A 69 1.70 -4.81 -0.05
CA GLU A 69 1.02 -6.04 -0.47
C GLU A 69 1.87 -6.81 -1.50
N THR A 70 2.50 -6.11 -2.45
CA THR A 70 3.42 -6.72 -3.42
C THR A 70 4.61 -7.40 -2.74
N ALA A 71 5.13 -6.80 -1.66
CA ALA A 71 6.22 -7.34 -0.86
C ALA A 71 5.77 -8.35 0.21
N CYS A 72 4.47 -8.49 0.46
CA CYS A 72 3.98 -9.33 1.55
C CYS A 72 4.42 -10.79 1.41
N ARG A 73 5.11 -11.32 2.43
CA ARG A 73 5.62 -12.71 2.46
C ARG A 73 4.55 -13.77 2.27
N ARG A 74 3.32 -13.49 2.72
CA ARG A 74 2.16 -14.40 2.60
C ARG A 74 1.88 -14.83 1.15
N LYS A 75 2.33 -14.07 0.14
CA LYS A 75 2.19 -14.44 -1.27
C LYS A 75 2.89 -15.77 -1.64
N GLU A 76 3.92 -16.17 -0.89
CA GLU A 76 4.61 -17.46 -1.07
C GLU A 76 3.82 -18.63 -0.47
N VAL A 77 2.79 -18.35 0.33
CA VAL A 77 1.89 -19.35 0.93
C VAL A 77 0.60 -19.45 0.12
N ASP A 78 -0.11 -18.34 -0.04
CA ASP A 78 -1.39 -18.29 -0.76
C ASP A 78 -1.56 -16.97 -1.56
N LYS A 79 -1.96 -15.89 -0.89
CA LYS A 79 -2.20 -14.56 -1.46
C LYS A 79 -1.72 -13.51 -0.45
N PRO A 80 -1.17 -12.37 -0.88
CA PRO A 80 -0.80 -11.30 0.03
C PRO A 80 -2.00 -10.83 0.88
N LEU A 81 -1.71 -10.21 2.02
CA LEU A 81 -2.74 -9.56 2.82
C LEU A 81 -3.32 -8.34 2.08
N SER A 82 -4.61 -8.06 2.24
CA SER A 82 -5.26 -6.83 1.78
C SER A 82 -5.00 -5.66 2.75
N ILE A 83 -3.73 -5.32 2.93
CA ILE A 83 -3.22 -4.30 3.85
C ILE A 83 -3.89 -2.93 3.63
N ARG A 84 -4.10 -2.53 2.37
CA ARG A 84 -4.79 -1.29 1.97
C ARG A 84 -6.23 -1.29 2.44
N TYR A 85 -6.95 -2.40 2.25
CA TYR A 85 -8.37 -2.48 2.56
C TYR A 85 -8.67 -2.63 4.05
N VAL A 86 -7.77 -3.25 4.83
CA VAL A 86 -7.83 -3.14 6.29
C VAL A 86 -7.64 -1.69 6.74
N LYS A 87 -6.71 -0.94 6.12
CA LYS A 87 -6.55 0.49 6.41
C LYS A 87 -7.79 1.31 6.05
N LYS A 88 -8.45 1.04 4.92
CA LYS A 88 -9.75 1.64 4.59
C LYS A 88 -10.79 1.34 5.66
N PHE A 89 -10.92 0.08 6.08
CA PHE A 89 -11.84 -0.31 7.15
C PHE A 89 -11.56 0.47 8.44
N LEU A 90 -10.31 0.59 8.87
CA LEU A 90 -9.94 1.34 10.07
C LEU A 90 -10.32 2.83 9.96
N SER A 91 -10.05 3.45 8.81
CA SER A 91 -10.50 4.82 8.50
C SER A 91 -12.02 4.94 8.59
N ASP A 92 -12.76 4.11 7.87
CA ASP A 92 -14.22 4.17 7.81
C ASP A 92 -14.86 3.86 9.17
N TRP A 93 -14.34 2.87 9.90
CA TRP A 93 -14.79 2.54 11.24
C TRP A 93 -14.59 3.71 12.21
N THR A 94 -13.39 4.30 12.23
CA THR A 94 -13.07 5.44 13.11
C THR A 94 -14.06 6.59 12.89
N HIS A 95 -14.34 6.94 11.64
CA HIS A 95 -15.22 8.06 11.32
C HIS A 95 -16.71 7.77 11.46
N ALA A 96 -17.12 6.49 11.51
CA ALA A 96 -18.50 6.08 11.73
C ALA A 96 -18.85 5.84 13.21
N ASN A 97 -17.84 5.68 14.09
CA ASN A 97 -18.05 5.31 15.49
C ASN A 97 -17.77 6.48 16.46
N VAL A 98 -18.24 6.32 17.69
CA VAL A 98 -18.05 7.26 18.80
C VAL A 98 -17.47 6.49 19.96
N ARG A 99 -16.52 7.10 20.67
CA ARG A 99 -15.90 6.56 21.87
C ARG A 99 -16.94 6.42 22.99
N ASN A 100 -16.62 5.58 23.98
CA ASN A 100 -17.47 5.41 25.17
C ASN A 100 -17.64 6.69 25.99
N ASP A 101 -16.73 7.66 25.87
CA ASP A 101 -16.81 8.99 26.49
C ASP A 101 -17.71 9.99 25.72
N GLY A 102 -18.34 9.55 24.63
CA GLY A 102 -19.20 10.37 23.77
C GLY A 102 -18.46 11.23 22.75
N GLN A 103 -17.12 11.22 22.74
CA GLN A 103 -16.32 11.93 21.74
C GLN A 103 -16.20 11.09 20.46
N ARG A 104 -16.16 11.76 19.30
CA ARG A 104 -15.85 11.06 18.04
C ARG A 104 -14.39 10.61 18.08
N TYR A 105 -14.10 9.46 17.46
CA TYR A 105 -12.72 9.17 17.15
C TYR A 105 -12.23 10.20 16.12
N THR A 106 -11.22 10.97 16.49
CA THR A 106 -10.55 11.94 15.61
C THR A 106 -9.10 11.53 15.45
N GLN A 107 -8.41 12.05 14.42
CA GLN A 107 -6.96 11.99 14.43
C GLN A 107 -6.44 12.62 15.74
N PRO A 108 -5.41 12.06 16.39
CA PRO A 108 -4.82 12.66 17.57
C PRO A 108 -4.43 14.11 17.25
N PRO A 109 -4.83 15.11 18.04
CA PRO A 109 -4.43 16.47 17.79
C PRO A 109 -2.89 16.53 17.82
N PRO A 110 -2.25 17.23 16.86
CA PRO A 110 -0.81 17.38 16.90
C PRO A 110 -0.39 18.04 18.21
N PRO A 111 0.78 17.70 18.76
CA PRO A 111 1.25 18.33 19.98
C PRO A 111 1.36 19.85 19.77
N VAL A 112 0.77 20.63 20.69
CA VAL A 112 0.78 22.09 20.62
C VAL A 112 2.08 22.61 21.23
N TYR A 113 2.99 23.10 20.38
CA TYR A 113 4.26 23.69 20.80
C TYR A 113 4.19 25.22 20.82
N GLY A 114 3.42 25.81 21.74
CA GLY A 114 3.39 27.27 21.94
C GLY A 114 3.25 28.10 20.65
N MET A 115 3.74 29.34 20.64
CA MET A 115 3.85 30.11 19.39
C MET A 115 5.01 29.59 18.55
N PRO A 116 4.82 29.41 17.23
CA PRO A 116 5.86 28.85 16.36
C PRO A 116 7.09 29.76 16.31
N ALA A 117 8.28 29.18 16.45
CA ALA A 117 9.54 29.92 16.46
C ALA A 117 9.95 30.43 15.06
N LYS A 118 9.60 29.68 14.02
CA LYS A 118 9.91 29.95 12.60
C LYS A 118 8.73 29.58 11.70
N ARG A 119 8.65 30.21 10.54
CA ARG A 119 7.54 30.06 9.59
C ARG A 119 7.98 29.46 8.26
N VAL A 120 7.19 28.52 7.75
CA VAL A 120 7.42 27.84 6.46
C VAL A 120 6.24 28.08 5.53
N ALA A 121 6.52 28.51 4.29
CA ALA A 121 5.52 28.54 3.23
C ALA A 121 5.58 27.24 2.41
N ILE A 122 4.43 26.66 2.10
CA ILE A 122 4.33 25.49 1.22
C ILE A 122 3.48 25.87 0.01
N VAL A 123 3.99 25.64 -1.20
CA VAL A 123 3.29 25.91 -2.46
C VAL A 123 2.72 24.60 -2.99
N GLY A 124 1.42 24.41 -2.82
CA GLY A 124 0.66 23.22 -3.21
C GLY A 124 0.18 22.40 -2.01
N ALA A 125 -1.13 22.32 -1.83
CA ALA A 125 -1.85 21.49 -0.86
C ALA A 125 -2.16 20.08 -1.40
N GLY A 126 -1.23 19.52 -2.18
CA GLY A 126 -1.24 18.11 -2.57
C GLY A 126 -0.68 17.20 -1.47
N CYS A 127 -0.57 15.90 -1.76
CA CYS A 127 -0.15 14.91 -0.75
C CYS A 127 1.23 15.21 -0.14
N ALA A 128 2.20 15.66 -0.94
CA ALA A 128 3.53 16.03 -0.45
C ALA A 128 3.49 17.26 0.47
N GLY A 129 2.80 18.34 0.07
CA GLY A 129 2.70 19.56 0.86
C GLY A 129 1.93 19.35 2.17
N LEU A 130 0.84 18.58 2.13
CA LEU A 130 0.05 18.24 3.32
C LEU A 130 0.86 17.37 4.30
N ALA A 131 1.59 16.38 3.81
CA ALA A 131 2.44 15.54 4.65
C ALA A 131 3.59 16.36 5.29
N ALA A 132 4.21 17.25 4.51
CA ALA A 132 5.24 18.15 5.02
C ALA A 132 4.69 19.10 6.09
N ALA A 133 3.49 19.66 5.87
CA ALA A 133 2.84 20.55 6.84
C ALA A 133 2.56 19.84 8.17
N SER A 134 2.05 18.61 8.13
CA SER A 134 1.84 17.78 9.32
C SER A 134 3.13 17.62 10.12
N ASP A 135 4.22 17.21 9.46
CA ASP A 135 5.46 16.90 10.16
C ASP A 135 6.17 18.16 10.67
N LEU A 136 6.17 19.26 9.90
CA LEU A 136 6.68 20.55 10.35
C LEU A 136 5.88 21.11 11.55
N ALA A 137 4.55 20.98 11.55
CA ALA A 137 3.73 21.41 12.69
C ALA A 137 4.01 20.59 13.95
N LYS A 138 4.22 19.27 13.82
CA LYS A 138 4.66 18.38 14.92
C LYS A 138 6.06 18.71 15.45
N LEU A 139 6.86 19.47 14.70
CA LEU A 139 8.16 19.99 15.12
C LEU A 139 8.07 21.43 15.66
N GLY A 140 6.87 22.01 15.74
CA GLY A 140 6.63 23.35 16.29
C GLY A 140 6.83 24.51 15.32
N PHE A 141 6.91 24.24 14.01
CA PHE A 141 6.96 25.27 12.99
C PHE A 141 5.56 25.76 12.60
N GLY A 142 5.45 27.05 12.29
CA GLY A 142 4.22 27.63 11.74
C GLY A 142 4.22 27.46 10.23
N VAL A 143 3.17 26.86 9.68
CA VAL A 143 3.10 26.50 8.27
C VAL A 143 1.93 27.22 7.60
N THR A 144 2.18 27.89 6.48
CA THR A 144 1.12 28.39 5.60
C THR A 144 1.21 27.66 4.26
N ILE A 145 0.15 26.96 3.88
CA ILE A 145 0.05 26.30 2.57
C ILE A 145 -0.74 27.19 1.61
N PHE A 146 -0.16 27.47 0.45
CA PHE A 146 -0.78 28.21 -0.64
C PHE A 146 -1.16 27.24 -1.76
N ASP A 147 -2.43 27.23 -2.18
CA ASP A 147 -2.89 26.37 -3.27
C ASP A 147 -3.79 27.14 -4.25
N ALA A 148 -3.66 26.82 -5.54
CA ALA A 148 -4.43 27.46 -6.61
C ALA A 148 -5.88 26.96 -6.69
N LEU A 149 -6.17 25.75 -6.20
CA LEU A 149 -7.49 25.16 -6.15
C LEU A 149 -8.30 25.77 -4.98
N ASP A 150 -9.62 25.61 -5.04
CA ASP A 150 -10.54 26.07 -3.98
C ASP A 150 -10.68 25.06 -2.84
N GLN A 151 -10.00 23.91 -2.94
CA GLN A 151 -10.02 22.80 -2.01
C GLN A 151 -8.64 22.14 -2.00
N ALA A 152 -8.17 21.73 -0.82
CA ALA A 152 -6.92 20.99 -0.68
C ALA A 152 -7.07 19.52 -1.12
N GLY A 153 -5.94 18.87 -1.41
CA GLY A 153 -5.87 17.49 -1.87
C GLY A 153 -5.11 17.31 -3.19
N GLY A 154 -4.86 18.39 -3.93
CA GLY A 154 -4.08 18.37 -5.18
C GLY A 154 -4.59 17.32 -6.17
N THR A 155 -3.70 16.48 -6.71
CA THR A 155 -4.07 15.41 -7.66
C THR A 155 -5.00 14.35 -7.05
N ALA A 156 -4.98 14.11 -5.73
CA ALA A 156 -5.95 13.20 -5.11
C ALA A 156 -7.39 13.75 -5.23
N LEU A 157 -7.55 15.06 -5.16
CA LEU A 157 -8.83 15.73 -5.38
C LEU A 157 -9.16 15.86 -6.88
N ALA A 158 -8.21 16.33 -7.69
CA ALA A 158 -8.45 16.71 -9.07
C ALA A 158 -8.40 15.53 -10.06
N GLY A 159 -7.55 14.53 -9.80
CA GLY A 159 -7.25 13.45 -10.73
C GLY A 159 -7.86 12.09 -10.36
N VAL A 160 -8.06 11.81 -9.07
CA VAL A 160 -8.62 10.53 -8.62
C VAL A 160 -10.16 10.59 -8.58
N PRO A 161 -10.87 9.63 -9.18
CA PRO A 161 -12.33 9.66 -9.23
C PRO A 161 -13.00 9.57 -7.87
N PRO A 162 -14.14 10.27 -7.63
CA PRO A 162 -14.89 10.17 -6.38
C PRO A 162 -15.39 8.75 -6.12
N PHE A 163 -15.66 7.97 -7.18
CA PHE A 163 -16.05 6.56 -7.05
C PHE A 163 -14.90 5.61 -6.65
N ARG A 164 -13.64 6.08 -6.60
CA ARG A 164 -12.48 5.36 -6.03
C ARG A 164 -12.01 5.99 -4.73
N LEU A 165 -12.07 7.32 -4.65
CA LEU A 165 -11.69 8.13 -3.50
C LEU A 165 -12.77 9.17 -3.20
N PRO A 166 -13.73 8.84 -2.32
CA PRO A 166 -14.78 9.78 -1.93
C PRO A 166 -14.21 11.08 -1.37
N ARG A 167 -14.89 12.20 -1.61
CA ARG A 167 -14.36 13.53 -1.28
C ARG A 167 -14.26 13.75 0.23
N GLU A 168 -15.19 13.17 0.98
CA GLU A 168 -15.15 13.13 2.43
C GLU A 168 -13.94 12.37 2.98
N VAL A 169 -13.36 11.41 2.23
CA VAL A 169 -12.14 10.70 2.65
C VAL A 169 -10.93 11.63 2.60
N ILE A 170 -10.87 12.51 1.59
CA ILE A 170 -9.83 13.54 1.47
C ILE A 170 -9.98 14.56 2.61
N ASP A 171 -11.22 14.99 2.89
CA ASP A 171 -11.49 15.94 3.98
C ASP A 171 -11.09 15.41 5.36
N ARG A 172 -11.23 14.10 5.61
CA ARG A 172 -10.83 13.46 6.88
C ARG A 172 -9.35 13.68 7.16
N ASP A 173 -8.51 13.40 6.17
CA ASP A 173 -7.06 13.57 6.28
C ASP A 173 -6.68 15.05 6.42
N ILE A 174 -7.25 15.94 5.60
CA ILE A 174 -6.96 17.39 5.68
C ILE A 174 -7.32 17.95 7.06
N ARG A 175 -8.48 17.57 7.62
CA ARG A 175 -8.89 18.03 8.97
C ARG A 175 -7.97 17.55 10.08
N GLY A 176 -7.30 16.42 9.91
CA GLY A 176 -6.29 15.95 10.86
C GLY A 176 -4.97 16.72 10.79
N ILE A 177 -4.71 17.39 9.66
CA ILE A 177 -3.48 18.16 9.42
C ILE A 177 -3.67 19.63 9.80
N VAL A 178 -4.80 20.23 9.45
CA VAL A 178 -5.09 21.65 9.74
C VAL A 178 -5.32 21.85 11.23
N ASN A 179 -4.52 22.73 11.83
CA ASN A 179 -4.53 23.05 13.26
C ASN A 179 -4.02 24.49 13.47
N ASP A 180 -3.84 24.93 14.71
CA ASP A 180 -3.38 26.28 15.06
C ASP A 180 -2.03 26.69 14.42
N ASN A 181 -1.19 25.72 14.07
CA ASN A 181 0.09 25.93 13.40
C ASN A 181 0.06 25.69 11.89
N VAL A 182 -1.07 25.29 11.29
CA VAL A 182 -1.18 25.02 9.84
C VAL A 182 -2.33 25.83 9.24
N GLU A 183 -1.99 26.89 8.51
CA GLU A 183 -2.94 27.73 7.77
C GLU A 183 -3.06 27.27 6.32
N LEU A 184 -4.29 27.12 5.81
CA LEU A 184 -4.58 26.88 4.39
C LEU A 184 -5.04 28.17 3.70
N ARG A 185 -4.30 28.61 2.68
CA ARG A 185 -4.65 29.70 1.77
C ARG A 185 -4.95 29.15 0.37
N LEU A 186 -6.21 28.79 0.18
CA LEU A 186 -6.75 28.28 -1.08
C LEU A 186 -7.00 29.43 -2.07
N GLN A 187 -7.28 29.09 -3.34
CA GLN A 187 -7.50 30.03 -4.44
C GLN A 187 -6.38 31.07 -4.61
N THR A 188 -5.15 30.71 -4.24
CA THR A 188 -3.97 31.58 -4.31
C THR A 188 -2.95 30.98 -5.27
N TYR A 189 -2.85 31.57 -6.47
CA TYR A 189 -1.90 31.12 -7.49
C TYR A 189 -0.53 31.78 -7.28
N VAL A 190 0.44 31.03 -6.78
CA VAL A 190 1.83 31.50 -6.68
C VAL A 190 2.42 31.68 -8.08
N GLY A 191 2.97 32.86 -8.36
CA GLY A 191 3.36 33.33 -9.69
C GLY A 191 2.46 34.43 -10.24
N ARG A 192 1.17 34.42 -9.88
CA ARG A 192 0.16 35.40 -10.31
C ARG A 192 -0.30 36.29 -9.16
N ASP A 193 -0.84 35.68 -8.11
CA ASP A 193 -1.46 36.37 -6.97
C ASP A 193 -0.42 36.70 -5.89
N VAL A 194 0.56 35.82 -5.67
CA VAL A 194 1.73 36.04 -4.80
C VAL A 194 2.99 35.63 -5.54
N LYS A 195 4.08 36.37 -5.40
CA LYS A 195 5.37 36.06 -6.05
C LYS A 195 6.20 35.08 -5.22
N LEU A 196 6.94 34.18 -5.89
CA LEU A 196 7.82 33.23 -5.20
C LEU A 196 8.95 33.96 -4.45
N SER A 197 9.48 35.03 -5.03
CA SER A 197 10.43 35.93 -4.37
C SER A 197 9.88 36.51 -3.05
N ALA A 198 8.63 36.96 -3.04
CA ALA A 198 7.98 37.49 -1.85
C ALA A 198 7.83 36.42 -0.74
N LEU A 199 7.43 35.19 -1.10
CA LEU A 199 7.36 34.09 -0.13
C LEU A 199 8.73 33.76 0.47
N ARG A 200 9.79 33.74 -0.35
CA ARG A 200 11.17 33.50 0.10
C ARG A 200 11.65 34.57 1.08
N ASP A 201 11.23 35.82 0.88
CA ASP A 201 11.65 36.95 1.70
C ASP A 201 10.84 37.02 3.01
N GLU A 202 9.54 36.67 3.00
CA GLU A 202 8.65 36.72 4.17
C GLU A 202 8.77 35.50 5.11
N TYR A 203 9.10 34.33 4.56
CA TYR A 203 9.18 33.06 5.31
C TYR A 203 10.63 32.62 5.53
N ASP A 204 10.85 31.76 6.52
CA ASP A 204 12.18 31.24 6.84
C ASP A 204 12.60 30.12 5.87
N ALA A 205 11.62 29.36 5.36
CA ALA A 205 11.79 28.38 4.28
C ALA A 205 10.54 28.32 3.38
N VAL A 206 10.73 27.90 2.13
CA VAL A 206 9.68 27.66 1.15
C VAL A 206 9.81 26.25 0.57
N LEU A 207 8.74 25.46 0.62
CA LEU A 207 8.64 24.18 -0.06
C LEU A 207 7.77 24.32 -1.31
N ILE A 208 8.27 23.88 -2.46
CA ILE A 208 7.50 23.80 -3.70
C ILE A 208 7.04 22.35 -3.91
N SER A 209 5.73 22.14 -3.91
CA SER A 209 5.07 20.84 -4.08
C SER A 209 3.84 20.94 -5.00
N GLY A 210 3.92 21.74 -6.05
CA GLY A 210 2.80 22.08 -6.95
C GLY A 210 2.27 20.94 -7.84
N GLY A 211 2.91 19.77 -7.79
CA GLY A 211 2.52 18.58 -8.57
C GLY A 211 2.67 18.73 -10.09
N CYS A 212 2.10 17.79 -10.82
CA CYS A 212 2.07 17.79 -12.29
C CYS A 212 0.63 17.98 -12.75
N PHE A 213 0.32 19.09 -13.42
CA PHE A 213 -1.03 19.41 -13.90
C PHE A 213 -1.08 19.73 -15.40
N GLU A 214 0.08 19.88 -16.07
CA GLU A 214 0.13 20.13 -17.52
C GLU A 214 0.02 18.82 -18.29
N PRO A 215 -1.00 18.64 -19.16
CA PRO A 215 -1.10 17.44 -20.00
C PRO A 215 0.04 17.35 -21.02
N ASN A 216 0.50 16.14 -21.31
CA ASN A 216 1.40 15.92 -22.45
C ASN A 216 0.61 15.81 -23.75
N TYR A 217 1.01 16.60 -24.75
CA TYR A 217 0.41 16.62 -26.08
C TYR A 217 1.30 15.88 -27.10
N PRO A 218 0.73 15.00 -27.96
CA PRO A 218 1.50 14.22 -28.92
C PRO A 218 2.05 15.03 -30.11
N ARG A 219 1.59 16.27 -30.33
CA ARG A 219 1.93 17.18 -31.45
C ARG A 219 1.64 16.54 -32.81
N LEU A 220 0.38 16.15 -33.00
CA LEU A 220 -0.11 15.54 -34.24
C LEU A 220 -0.98 16.53 -35.05
N PRO A 221 -1.19 16.29 -36.35
CA PRO A 221 -2.14 17.10 -37.13
C PRO A 221 -3.54 17.10 -36.51
N ASN A 222 -4.19 18.27 -36.53
CA ASN A 222 -5.52 18.56 -35.97
C ASN A 222 -5.66 18.29 -34.46
N GLU A 223 -4.57 18.41 -33.69
CA GLU A 223 -4.59 18.28 -32.22
C GLU A 223 -5.45 19.32 -31.51
N ASP A 224 -5.73 20.44 -32.17
CA ASP A 224 -6.56 21.56 -31.70
C ASP A 224 -8.05 21.43 -32.09
N ALA A 225 -8.45 20.32 -32.73
CA ALA A 225 -9.86 20.06 -33.04
C ALA A 225 -10.73 20.00 -31.79
N ASP A 226 -11.99 20.46 -31.92
CA ASP A 226 -12.97 20.40 -30.83
C ASP A 226 -13.27 18.93 -30.46
N GLY A 227 -13.50 18.67 -29.17
CA GLY A 227 -13.69 17.31 -28.64
C GLY A 227 -12.39 16.59 -28.24
N ILE A 228 -11.22 17.22 -28.36
CA ILE A 228 -9.94 16.71 -27.85
C ILE A 228 -9.61 17.39 -26.51
N TYR A 229 -9.47 16.59 -25.44
CA TYR A 229 -9.23 17.10 -24.10
C TYR A 229 -8.01 16.46 -23.44
N GLY A 230 -7.26 17.25 -22.66
CA GLY A 230 -6.26 16.71 -21.74
C GLY A 230 -6.94 15.87 -20.65
N GLY A 231 -6.49 14.63 -20.44
CA GLY A 231 -7.16 13.68 -19.54
C GLY A 231 -7.33 14.23 -18.12
N ILE A 232 -6.26 14.80 -17.54
CA ILE A 232 -6.34 15.39 -16.19
C ILE A 232 -7.30 16.60 -16.12
N VAL A 233 -7.38 17.40 -17.18
CA VAL A 233 -8.30 18.55 -17.25
C VAL A 233 -9.75 18.07 -17.32
N PHE A 234 -10.01 17.04 -18.14
CA PHE A 234 -11.32 16.41 -18.21
C PHE A 234 -11.76 15.85 -16.85
N LEU A 235 -10.88 15.09 -16.18
CA LEU A 235 -11.16 14.50 -14.87
C LEU A 235 -11.40 15.59 -13.80
N GLU A 236 -10.54 16.60 -13.73
CA GLU A 236 -10.66 17.69 -12.77
C GLU A 236 -12.02 18.40 -12.89
N ARG A 237 -12.45 18.67 -14.11
CA ARG A 237 -13.74 19.32 -14.37
C ARG A 237 -14.90 18.41 -13.95
N ALA A 238 -14.89 17.15 -14.41
CA ALA A 238 -15.95 16.19 -14.11
C ALA A 238 -16.13 16.01 -12.59
N TYR A 239 -15.03 15.91 -11.86
CA TYR A 239 -15.02 15.61 -10.44
C TYR A 239 -15.36 16.79 -9.55
N ARG A 240 -15.12 18.01 -10.02
CA ARG A 240 -15.48 19.25 -9.32
C ARG A 240 -16.84 19.79 -9.73
N GLY A 241 -17.67 18.97 -10.39
CA GLY A 241 -19.03 19.32 -10.79
C GLY A 241 -19.10 20.39 -11.87
N ARG A 242 -18.00 20.60 -12.62
CA ARG A 242 -17.99 21.49 -13.78
C ARG A 242 -18.53 20.73 -14.99
N PRO A 243 -19.26 21.40 -15.89
CA PRO A 243 -19.70 20.76 -17.13
C PRO A 243 -18.53 20.19 -17.92
N VAL A 244 -18.69 18.92 -18.32
CA VAL A 244 -17.83 18.20 -19.25
C VAL A 244 -18.70 17.62 -20.34
N GLU A 245 -18.20 17.64 -21.56
CA GLU A 245 -18.85 17.02 -22.71
C GLU A 245 -18.19 15.67 -22.95
N VAL A 246 -19.01 14.63 -23.06
CA VAL A 246 -18.59 13.28 -23.40
C VAL A 246 -19.51 12.82 -24.52
N GLY A 247 -18.94 12.56 -25.69
CA GLY A 247 -19.68 12.02 -26.82
C GLY A 247 -20.00 10.53 -26.65
N ARG A 248 -20.57 9.93 -27.69
CA ARG A 248 -20.99 8.52 -27.66
C ARG A 248 -19.81 7.57 -27.83
N ARG A 249 -18.77 8.00 -28.56
CA ARG A 249 -17.62 7.19 -28.98
C ARG A 249 -16.32 7.86 -28.53
N VAL A 250 -15.73 7.34 -27.45
CA VAL A 250 -14.58 7.95 -26.78
C VAL A 250 -13.31 7.16 -27.07
N VAL A 251 -12.24 7.85 -27.46
CA VAL A 251 -10.88 7.31 -27.57
C VAL A 251 -10.01 7.90 -26.47
N VAL A 252 -9.47 7.05 -25.60
CA VAL A 252 -8.53 7.43 -24.55
C VAL A 252 -7.13 6.99 -24.95
N LEU A 253 -6.22 7.94 -25.10
CA LEU A 253 -4.82 7.67 -25.48
C LEU A 253 -3.95 7.54 -24.24
N GLY A 254 -3.54 6.32 -23.90
CA GLY A 254 -2.69 6.06 -22.73
C GLY A 254 -2.81 4.64 -22.19
N GLY A 255 -1.98 4.33 -21.19
CA GLY A 255 -1.96 3.00 -20.53
C GLY A 255 -1.59 3.06 -19.04
N GLY A 256 -1.87 4.19 -18.39
CA GLY A 256 -1.69 4.40 -16.94
C GLY A 256 -3.02 4.66 -16.24
N TYR A 257 -2.99 4.93 -14.93
CA TYR A 257 -4.20 5.16 -14.12
C TYR A 257 -5.09 6.28 -14.67
N THR A 258 -4.50 7.40 -15.13
CA THR A 258 -5.28 8.47 -15.77
C THR A 258 -6.10 7.98 -16.96
N ALA A 259 -5.61 7.01 -17.73
CA ALA A 259 -6.36 6.45 -18.85
C ALA A 259 -7.54 5.61 -18.36
N MET A 260 -7.35 4.79 -17.31
CA MET A 260 -8.42 3.99 -16.69
C MET A 260 -9.50 4.88 -16.08
N ASP A 261 -9.08 5.95 -15.38
CA ASP A 261 -9.98 6.89 -14.74
C ASP A 261 -10.76 7.69 -15.81
N CYS A 262 -10.11 8.11 -16.89
CA CYS A 262 -10.77 8.76 -18.03
C CYS A 262 -11.81 7.86 -18.69
N SER A 263 -11.47 6.59 -18.94
CA SER A 263 -12.37 5.63 -19.58
C SER A 263 -13.56 5.30 -18.69
N SER A 264 -13.32 5.02 -17.41
CA SER A 264 -14.38 4.69 -16.44
C SER A 264 -15.30 5.88 -16.19
N THR A 265 -14.74 7.10 -16.09
CA THR A 265 -15.52 8.34 -15.98
C THR A 265 -16.39 8.56 -17.22
N SER A 266 -15.84 8.35 -18.42
CA SER A 266 -16.60 8.48 -19.67
C SER A 266 -17.76 7.49 -19.73
N TRP A 267 -17.52 6.23 -19.33
CA TRP A 267 -18.58 5.23 -19.22
C TRP A 267 -19.66 5.69 -18.26
N ARG A 268 -19.30 6.12 -17.05
CA ARG A 268 -20.26 6.56 -16.03
C ARG A 268 -21.07 7.80 -16.43
N LEU A 269 -20.54 8.63 -17.33
CA LEU A 269 -21.22 9.78 -17.92
C LEU A 269 -22.10 9.44 -19.13
N GLY A 270 -22.13 8.17 -19.57
CA GLY A 270 -23.06 7.69 -20.59
C GLY A 270 -22.45 7.42 -21.97
N ALA A 271 -21.12 7.42 -22.11
CA ALA A 271 -20.48 6.97 -23.34
C ALA A 271 -20.85 5.50 -23.65
N GLU A 272 -21.06 5.20 -24.94
CA GLU A 272 -21.53 3.89 -25.41
C GLU A 272 -20.37 3.01 -25.88
N GLU A 273 -19.41 3.58 -26.60
CA GLU A 273 -18.20 2.89 -27.03
C GLU A 273 -16.96 3.62 -26.54
N ILE A 274 -16.09 2.89 -25.83
CA ILE A 274 -14.88 3.47 -25.24
C ILE A 274 -13.70 2.60 -25.59
N TYR A 275 -12.68 3.22 -26.18
CA TYR A 275 -11.43 2.57 -26.58
C TYR A 275 -10.27 3.16 -25.80
N VAL A 276 -9.61 2.35 -24.98
CA VAL A 276 -8.29 2.67 -24.46
C VAL A 276 -7.26 2.20 -25.47
N VAL A 277 -6.52 3.13 -26.06
CA VAL A 277 -5.50 2.83 -27.07
C VAL A 277 -4.11 3.01 -26.48
N TYR A 278 -3.34 1.93 -26.46
CA TYR A 278 -2.01 1.90 -25.88
C TYR A 278 -0.95 1.48 -26.89
N ARG A 279 0.16 2.23 -26.91
CA ARG A 279 1.25 2.01 -27.85
C ARG A 279 2.06 0.73 -27.62
N ARG A 280 2.02 0.16 -26.41
CA ARG A 280 2.72 -1.09 -26.05
C ARG A 280 1.72 -2.24 -25.81
N SER A 281 2.20 -3.41 -25.36
CA SER A 281 1.31 -4.51 -24.98
C SER A 281 0.79 -4.35 -23.54
N ARG A 282 -0.05 -5.29 -23.10
CA ARG A 282 -0.63 -5.30 -21.75
C ARG A 282 0.46 -5.39 -20.67
N GLU A 283 1.51 -6.16 -20.94
CA GLU A 283 2.60 -6.44 -20.01
C GLU A 283 3.43 -5.20 -19.65
N GLU A 284 3.46 -4.17 -20.52
CA GLU A 284 4.14 -2.90 -20.22
C GLU A 284 3.20 -1.81 -19.66
N MET A 285 1.95 -2.13 -19.32
CA MET A 285 1.09 -1.21 -18.59
C MET A 285 1.58 -1.03 -17.15
N VAL A 286 1.39 0.16 -16.60
CA VAL A 286 1.79 0.50 -15.21
C VAL A 286 0.64 0.37 -14.22
N VAL A 287 -0.51 -0.10 -14.70
CA VAL A 287 -1.75 -0.25 -13.92
C VAL A 287 -1.78 -1.64 -13.33
N ASP A 288 -2.18 -1.75 -12.06
CA ASP A 288 -2.34 -3.06 -11.42
C ASP A 288 -3.50 -3.86 -12.04
N GLU A 289 -3.45 -5.17 -11.87
CA GLU A 289 -4.42 -6.07 -12.51
C GLU A 289 -5.83 -5.96 -11.90
N GLU A 290 -5.94 -5.49 -10.65
CA GLU A 290 -7.23 -5.23 -10.02
C GLU A 290 -7.94 -4.07 -10.74
N GLU A 291 -7.26 -2.95 -10.94
CA GLU A 291 -7.80 -1.77 -11.61
C GLU A 291 -8.10 -2.04 -13.10
N LEU A 292 -7.23 -2.79 -13.79
CA LEU A 292 -7.51 -3.23 -15.17
C LEU A 292 -8.77 -4.08 -15.25
N THR A 293 -8.94 -5.02 -14.31
CA THR A 293 -10.13 -5.88 -14.23
C THR A 293 -11.38 -5.06 -13.92
N GLU A 294 -11.32 -4.07 -13.01
CA GLU A 294 -12.46 -3.20 -12.73
C GLU A 294 -12.84 -2.34 -13.95
N THR A 295 -11.86 -1.81 -14.67
CA THR A 295 -12.08 -1.04 -15.90
C THR A 295 -12.73 -1.91 -16.99
N GLN A 296 -12.28 -3.17 -17.14
CA GLN A 296 -12.85 -4.11 -18.11
C GLN A 296 -14.30 -4.50 -17.80
N ARG A 297 -14.72 -4.48 -16.53
CA ARG A 297 -16.13 -4.73 -16.14
C ARG A 297 -17.08 -3.64 -16.64
N GLU A 298 -16.56 -2.47 -16.99
CA GLU A 298 -17.32 -1.34 -17.54
C GLU A 298 -17.36 -1.37 -19.09
N ASP A 299 -17.16 -2.54 -19.71
CA ASP A 299 -17.20 -2.77 -21.18
C ASP A 299 -16.19 -1.96 -22.01
N ILE A 300 -15.13 -1.47 -21.37
CA ILE A 300 -14.08 -0.67 -22.01
C ILE A 300 -13.20 -1.58 -22.88
N ARG A 301 -13.03 -1.18 -24.15
CA ARG A 301 -12.26 -1.95 -25.14
C ARG A 301 -10.80 -1.50 -25.14
N PHE A 302 -9.87 -2.45 -25.11
CA PHE A 302 -8.44 -2.17 -25.15
C PHE A 302 -7.87 -2.44 -26.54
N VAL A 303 -7.16 -1.46 -27.10
CA VAL A 303 -6.43 -1.58 -28.36
C VAL A 303 -4.94 -1.42 -28.06
N TYR A 304 -4.26 -2.55 -27.93
CA TYR A 304 -2.82 -2.58 -27.70
C TYR A 304 -2.03 -2.41 -29.00
N LEU A 305 -0.75 -2.10 -28.84
CA LEU A 305 0.22 -1.98 -29.93
C LEU A 305 -0.26 -1.02 -31.03
N ALA A 306 -0.77 0.14 -30.64
CA ALA A 306 -1.24 1.16 -31.58
C ALA A 306 -0.78 2.57 -31.16
N SER A 307 -0.21 3.31 -32.10
CA SER A 307 0.22 4.70 -31.91
C SER A 307 -0.65 5.64 -32.76
N PRO A 308 -1.12 6.78 -32.23
CA PRO A 308 -1.84 7.77 -33.01
C PRO A 308 -0.90 8.45 -34.02
N VAL A 309 -1.42 8.75 -35.20
CA VAL A 309 -0.70 9.39 -36.31
C VAL A 309 -1.33 10.75 -36.67
N GLU A 310 -2.65 10.83 -36.62
CA GLU A 310 -3.41 12.02 -37.04
C GLU A 310 -4.79 12.00 -36.38
N PHE A 311 -5.26 13.17 -35.95
CA PHE A 311 -6.65 13.38 -35.56
C PHE A 311 -7.46 13.75 -36.81
N LEU A 312 -8.60 13.11 -37.01
CA LEU A 312 -9.51 13.43 -38.11
C LEU A 312 -10.56 14.40 -37.58
N ALA A 313 -10.80 15.49 -38.30
CA ALA A 313 -11.84 16.46 -37.99
C ALA A 313 -12.93 16.44 -39.06
N ASP A 314 -14.17 16.73 -38.67
CA ASP A 314 -15.28 16.96 -39.59
C ASP A 314 -15.27 18.38 -40.18
N ASP A 315 -16.27 18.68 -41.03
CA ASP A 315 -16.41 19.98 -41.69
C ASP A 315 -16.66 21.14 -40.70
N HIS A 316 -16.98 20.85 -39.44
CA HIS A 316 -17.20 21.83 -38.37
C HIS A 316 -15.99 22.00 -37.45
N GLY A 317 -14.89 21.28 -37.71
CA GLY A 317 -13.68 21.34 -36.90
C GLY A 317 -13.73 20.48 -35.63
N HIS A 318 -14.72 19.59 -35.51
CA HIS A 318 -14.87 18.67 -34.40
C HIS A 318 -14.23 17.31 -34.73
N VAL A 319 -13.64 16.64 -33.75
CA VAL A 319 -13.02 15.34 -33.95
C VAL A 319 -14.06 14.30 -34.42
N SER A 320 -13.70 13.55 -35.46
CA SER A 320 -14.52 12.49 -36.07
C SER A 320 -13.85 11.11 -36.02
N GLY A 321 -12.55 11.06 -35.71
CA GLY A 321 -11.79 9.83 -35.59
C GLY A 321 -10.32 10.07 -35.25
N VAL A 322 -9.61 8.99 -34.93
CA VAL A 322 -8.15 9.02 -34.81
C VAL A 322 -7.57 7.95 -35.72
N LYS A 323 -6.60 8.35 -36.55
CA LYS A 323 -5.81 7.45 -37.38
C LYS A 323 -4.65 6.91 -36.56
N PHE A 324 -4.49 5.58 -36.57
CA PHE A 324 -3.47 4.85 -35.86
C PHE A 324 -2.59 4.06 -36.81
N VAL A 325 -1.42 3.65 -36.32
CA VAL A 325 -0.54 2.64 -36.92
C VAL A 325 -0.32 1.52 -35.89
N ARG A 326 -0.19 0.26 -36.35
CA ARG A 326 0.18 -0.85 -35.45
C ARG A 326 1.65 -0.79 -35.10
N ASN A 327 1.99 -1.23 -33.91
CA ASN A 327 3.37 -1.34 -33.43
C ASN A 327 3.79 -2.80 -33.28
N LYS A 328 5.08 -3.06 -33.47
CA LYS A 328 5.77 -4.20 -32.86
C LYS A 328 6.57 -3.69 -31.67
N LEU A 329 6.93 -4.59 -30.74
CA LEU A 329 7.76 -4.22 -29.60
C LEU A 329 9.25 -4.35 -29.97
N GLY A 330 9.97 -3.25 -29.88
CA GLY A 330 11.43 -3.16 -30.01
C GLY A 330 12.16 -3.47 -28.70
N ALA A 331 13.39 -2.96 -28.63
CA ALA A 331 14.22 -3.04 -27.43
C ALA A 331 13.67 -2.17 -26.27
N PRO A 332 13.97 -2.53 -25.01
CA PRO A 332 13.66 -1.68 -23.85
C PRO A 332 14.18 -0.24 -24.00
N ASP A 333 13.33 0.72 -23.63
CA ASP A 333 13.67 2.13 -23.49
C ASP A 333 14.41 2.40 -22.16
N LYS A 334 14.75 3.66 -21.87
CA LYS A 334 15.43 4.06 -20.62
C LYS A 334 14.65 3.73 -19.34
N SER A 335 13.33 3.50 -19.44
CA SER A 335 12.50 3.06 -18.31
C SER A 335 12.46 1.54 -18.16
N GLY A 336 13.19 0.79 -18.99
CA GLY A 336 13.19 -0.68 -19.00
C GLY A 336 12.01 -1.30 -19.75
N ARG A 337 11.05 -0.50 -20.23
CA ARG A 337 9.87 -0.96 -20.99
C ARG A 337 10.16 -1.04 -22.47
N ARG A 338 9.64 -2.05 -23.16
CA ARG A 338 9.86 -2.21 -24.61
C ARG A 338 9.36 -1.00 -25.40
N SER A 339 10.17 -0.55 -26.35
CA SER A 339 9.85 0.59 -27.20
C SER A 339 8.83 0.19 -28.28
N PRO A 340 7.80 0.99 -28.55
CA PRO A 340 6.90 0.74 -29.67
C PRO A 340 7.58 1.13 -31.00
N GLU A 341 7.58 0.23 -31.97
CA GLU A 341 8.09 0.46 -33.33
C GLU A 341 6.94 0.35 -34.34
N PRO A 342 6.59 1.43 -35.07
CA PRO A 342 5.53 1.39 -36.07
C PRO A 342 5.76 0.35 -37.16
N ILE A 343 4.68 -0.28 -37.61
CA ILE A 343 4.64 -1.19 -38.76
C ILE A 343 4.08 -0.41 -39.95
N GLU A 344 4.88 -0.14 -40.97
CA GLU A 344 4.45 0.58 -42.17
C GLU A 344 3.29 -0.16 -42.88
N GLY A 345 2.31 0.58 -43.39
CA GLY A 345 1.16 0.02 -44.11
C GLY A 345 0.09 -0.63 -43.22
N SER A 346 0.21 -0.47 -41.89
CA SER A 346 -0.74 -1.03 -40.92
C SER A 346 -1.75 -0.01 -40.39
N GLU A 347 -1.95 1.09 -41.12
CA GLU A 347 -2.79 2.20 -40.70
C GLU A 347 -4.28 1.80 -40.63
N PHE A 348 -4.96 2.29 -39.60
CA PHE A 348 -6.39 2.09 -39.42
C PHE A 348 -7.01 3.27 -38.68
N VAL A 349 -8.33 3.42 -38.75
CA VAL A 349 -9.05 4.52 -38.10
C VAL A 349 -10.00 3.94 -37.04
N ILE A 350 -10.06 4.61 -35.89
CA ILE A 350 -11.14 4.42 -34.92
C ILE A 350 -11.98 5.70 -34.95
N GLU A 351 -13.24 5.59 -35.36
CA GLU A 351 -14.19 6.70 -35.33
C GLU A 351 -14.55 7.08 -33.90
N CYS A 352 -14.54 8.37 -33.60
CA CYS A 352 -14.83 8.89 -32.27
C CYS A 352 -15.32 10.34 -32.34
N ASP A 353 -16.01 10.76 -31.30
CA ASP A 353 -16.49 12.14 -31.09
C ASP A 353 -15.86 12.76 -29.83
N THR A 354 -15.00 12.03 -29.10
CA THR A 354 -14.23 12.58 -27.99
C THR A 354 -12.90 11.87 -27.90
N VAL A 355 -11.82 12.64 -27.73
CA VAL A 355 -10.47 12.11 -27.50
C VAL A 355 -9.95 12.61 -26.16
N LEU A 356 -9.50 11.70 -25.30
CA LEU A 356 -8.90 12.03 -24.01
C LEU A 356 -7.40 11.69 -24.01
N LEU A 357 -6.56 12.72 -23.87
CA LEU A 357 -5.10 12.60 -23.87
C LEU A 357 -4.58 12.23 -22.47
N ALA A 358 -4.33 10.94 -22.24
CA ALA A 358 -3.80 10.40 -20.98
C ALA A 358 -2.32 9.96 -21.15
N LEU A 359 -1.50 10.82 -21.75
CA LEU A 359 -0.11 10.56 -22.15
C LEU A 359 0.93 10.99 -21.08
N GLY A 360 0.50 11.10 -19.83
CA GLY A 360 1.28 11.65 -18.72
C GLY A 360 1.11 13.16 -18.58
N GLN A 361 1.74 13.70 -17.53
CA GLN A 361 1.60 15.09 -17.10
C GLN A 361 2.97 15.65 -16.72
N ALA A 362 3.10 16.97 -16.75
CA ALA A 362 4.32 17.70 -16.41
C ALA A 362 4.03 18.83 -15.39
N PRO A 363 5.06 19.27 -14.65
CA PRO A 363 4.95 20.43 -13.78
C PRO A 363 5.16 21.73 -14.57
N ASP A 364 4.36 22.76 -14.24
CA ASP A 364 4.51 24.11 -14.78
C ASP A 364 5.74 24.80 -14.18
N ALA A 365 6.71 25.15 -15.02
CA ALA A 365 7.93 25.86 -14.63
C ALA A 365 7.86 27.38 -14.85
N THR A 366 6.82 27.89 -15.51
CA THR A 366 6.76 29.28 -16.02
C THR A 366 6.79 30.31 -14.89
N TRP A 367 6.16 30.00 -13.76
CA TRP A 367 6.07 30.89 -12.61
C TRP A 367 7.37 30.98 -11.78
N LEU A 368 8.32 30.06 -11.98
CA LEU A 368 9.61 30.07 -11.30
C LEU A 368 10.53 31.21 -11.79
N ALA A 369 10.27 31.74 -12.99
CA ALA A 369 11.09 32.78 -13.63
C ALA A 369 11.13 34.11 -12.85
N ASP A 370 10.24 34.29 -11.87
CA ASP A 370 10.26 35.39 -10.90
C ASP A 370 11.53 35.41 -10.04
N VAL A 371 12.15 34.24 -9.81
CA VAL A 371 13.45 34.11 -9.16
C VAL A 371 14.53 33.98 -10.25
N PRO A 372 15.41 34.98 -10.45
CA PRO A 372 16.36 35.00 -11.56
C PRO A 372 17.27 33.78 -11.68
N GLU A 373 17.57 33.13 -10.56
CA GLU A 373 18.39 31.92 -10.46
C GLU A 373 17.67 30.66 -10.99
N PHE A 374 16.35 30.68 -11.16
CA PHE A 374 15.53 29.58 -11.67
C PHE A 374 15.12 29.75 -13.14
N ARG A 375 15.96 30.37 -13.97
CA ARG A 375 15.72 30.50 -15.42
C ARG A 375 15.84 29.15 -16.14
N VAL A 376 14.87 28.28 -15.92
CA VAL A 376 14.75 26.95 -16.53
C VAL A 376 13.52 26.87 -17.42
N LYS A 377 13.58 26.04 -18.47
CA LYS A 377 12.41 25.77 -19.32
C LYS A 377 11.50 24.68 -18.75
N ARG A 378 12.06 23.77 -17.95
CA ARG A 378 11.36 22.64 -17.35
C ARG A 378 11.86 22.46 -15.93
N VAL A 379 10.99 22.01 -15.04
CA VAL A 379 11.34 21.80 -13.62
C VAL A 379 12.47 20.78 -13.45
N ARG A 380 12.52 19.75 -14.29
CA ARG A 380 13.63 18.76 -14.29
C ARG A 380 15.02 19.35 -14.58
N ASP A 381 15.07 20.56 -15.14
CA ASP A 381 16.32 21.26 -15.42
C ASP A 381 16.74 22.13 -14.19
N LEU A 382 15.97 22.16 -13.09
CA LEU A 382 16.38 22.75 -11.82
C LEU A 382 17.48 21.93 -11.17
N GLU A 383 18.47 22.63 -10.62
CA GLU A 383 19.52 22.02 -9.81
C GLU A 383 19.04 21.90 -8.36
N ILE A 384 18.77 20.65 -7.96
CA ILE A 384 18.24 20.27 -6.65
C ILE A 384 19.18 19.22 -6.07
N ASP A 385 19.61 19.44 -4.84
CA ASP A 385 20.39 18.47 -4.10
C ASP A 385 19.51 17.25 -3.76
N PRO A 386 19.92 16.02 -4.12
CA PRO A 386 19.06 14.84 -3.98
C PRO A 386 18.84 14.40 -2.53
N ASP A 387 19.73 14.76 -1.61
CA ASP A 387 19.69 14.34 -0.21
C ASP A 387 18.93 15.35 0.65
N THR A 388 19.18 16.63 0.42
CA THR A 388 18.57 17.74 1.17
C THR A 388 17.30 18.29 0.54
N LEU A 389 17.02 17.94 -0.71
CA LEU A 389 15.91 18.48 -1.52
C LEU A 389 15.95 20.01 -1.69
N GLN A 390 17.07 20.63 -1.32
CA GLN A 390 17.28 22.07 -1.43
C GLN A 390 17.67 22.43 -2.86
N THR A 391 17.12 23.53 -3.36
CA THR A 391 17.56 24.11 -4.63
C THR A 391 18.84 24.93 -4.45
N LYS A 392 19.43 25.38 -5.56
CA LYS A 392 20.51 26.40 -5.51
C LYS A 392 20.11 27.71 -4.83
N VAL A 393 18.83 28.03 -4.74
CA VAL A 393 18.35 29.24 -4.06
C VAL A 393 18.11 28.90 -2.59
N ARG A 394 18.90 29.52 -1.73
CA ARG A 394 18.79 29.34 -0.28
C ARG A 394 17.34 29.55 0.19
N LYS A 395 16.92 28.72 1.15
CA LYS A 395 15.55 28.63 1.71
C LYS A 395 14.51 27.92 0.82
N ILE A 396 14.79 27.63 -0.45
CA ILE A 396 13.80 27.01 -1.35
C ILE A 396 14.11 25.52 -1.52
N PHE A 397 13.09 24.70 -1.28
CA PHE A 397 13.09 23.25 -1.40
C PHE A 397 12.02 22.81 -2.40
N VAL A 398 12.17 21.62 -2.98
CA VAL A 398 11.21 21.06 -3.94
C VAL A 398 10.96 19.60 -3.64
N ALA A 399 9.70 19.16 -3.62
CA ALA A 399 9.35 17.78 -3.29
C ALA A 399 8.09 17.27 -4.03
N GLY A 400 7.91 15.95 -3.97
CA GLY A 400 6.80 15.23 -4.55
C GLY A 400 6.83 15.24 -6.08
N ASP A 401 5.67 15.05 -6.70
CA ASP A 401 5.56 14.95 -8.16
C ASP A 401 6.08 16.18 -8.91
N TYR A 402 6.16 17.35 -8.26
CA TYR A 402 6.77 18.54 -8.88
C TYR A 402 8.27 18.31 -9.16
N ARG A 403 8.96 17.56 -8.29
CA ARG A 403 10.37 17.18 -8.41
C ARG A 403 10.57 15.94 -9.28
N THR A 404 9.84 14.86 -8.97
CA THR A 404 10.06 13.53 -9.53
C THR A 404 9.34 13.28 -10.85
N GLY A 405 8.34 14.11 -11.17
CA GLY A 405 7.28 13.76 -12.11
C GLY A 405 6.21 12.85 -11.47
N PRO A 406 5.14 12.52 -12.21
CA PRO A 406 4.01 11.77 -11.67
C PRO A 406 4.44 10.43 -11.05
N SER A 407 4.13 10.25 -9.77
CA SER A 407 4.46 9.05 -8.98
C SER A 407 3.19 8.47 -8.32
N THR A 408 3.33 7.73 -7.22
CA THR A 408 2.20 7.28 -6.40
C THR A 408 1.94 8.22 -5.22
N ILE A 409 0.70 8.22 -4.71
CA ILE A 409 0.32 9.06 -3.54
C ILE A 409 1.26 8.82 -2.35
N ILE A 410 1.62 7.56 -2.08
CA ILE A 410 2.45 7.20 -0.93
C ILE A 410 3.92 7.64 -1.09
N GLU A 411 4.43 7.67 -2.32
CA GLU A 411 5.75 8.25 -2.63
C GLU A 411 5.74 9.77 -2.45
N ALA A 412 4.68 10.46 -2.90
CA ALA A 412 4.50 11.89 -2.65
C ALA A 412 4.44 12.21 -1.15
N VAL A 413 3.76 11.37 -0.34
CA VAL A 413 3.78 11.51 1.13
C VAL A 413 5.21 11.38 1.66
N ALA A 414 5.96 10.36 1.23
CA ALA A 414 7.33 10.12 1.68
C ALA A 414 8.28 11.28 1.32
N GLU A 415 8.19 11.80 0.09
CA GLU A 415 8.92 12.99 -0.34
C GLU A 415 8.58 14.21 0.52
N GLY A 416 7.29 14.44 0.81
CA GLY A 416 6.84 15.53 1.67
C GLY A 416 7.42 15.44 3.09
N ARG A 417 7.40 14.25 3.68
CA ARG A 417 7.98 13.99 5.01
C ARG A 417 9.49 14.17 5.02
N SER A 418 10.18 13.68 3.98
CA SER A 418 11.61 13.92 3.79
C SER A 418 11.92 15.42 3.71
N ALA A 419 11.17 16.17 2.90
CA ALA A 419 11.34 17.61 2.77
C ALA A 419 11.09 18.35 4.09
N ALA A 420 10.08 17.96 4.87
CA ALA A 420 9.85 18.51 6.21
C ALA A 420 11.07 18.32 7.12
N GLN A 421 11.70 17.15 7.09
CA GLN A 421 12.90 16.87 7.88
C GLN A 421 14.08 17.75 7.46
N GLN A 422 14.31 17.89 6.15
CA GLN A 422 15.40 18.70 5.61
C GLN A 422 15.18 20.20 5.90
N ILE A 423 13.94 20.68 5.79
CA ILE A 423 13.57 22.04 6.17
C ILE A 423 13.78 22.25 7.67
N ALA A 424 13.36 21.31 8.51
CA ALA A 424 13.55 21.40 9.95
C ALA A 424 15.04 21.51 10.31
N TRP A 425 15.91 20.66 9.74
CA TRP A 425 17.35 20.74 9.94
C TRP A 425 17.97 22.03 9.43
N PHE A 426 17.51 22.52 8.28
CA PHE A 426 17.95 23.81 7.74
C PHE A 426 17.59 24.98 8.66
N LEU A 427 16.45 24.88 9.36
CA LEU A 427 15.95 25.91 10.25
C LEU A 427 16.52 25.79 11.67
N ASP A 428 16.72 24.59 12.18
CA ASP A 428 17.28 24.33 13.50
C ASP A 428 18.10 23.05 13.46
N GLU A 429 19.41 23.18 13.64
CA GLU A 429 20.35 22.05 13.63
C GLU A 429 20.05 21.04 14.74
N ASN A 430 19.33 21.44 15.80
CA ASN A 430 18.89 20.55 16.89
C ASN A 430 17.51 19.93 16.64
N ALA A 431 16.84 20.24 15.53
CA ALA A 431 15.57 19.63 15.16
C ALA A 431 15.79 18.19 14.68
N HIS A 432 16.15 17.30 15.60
CA HIS A 432 16.25 15.86 15.34
C HIS A 432 14.85 15.23 15.22
N THR A 433 14.79 14.16 14.44
CA THR A 433 13.65 13.67 13.65
C THR A 433 12.33 13.36 14.37
N VAL A 434 11.23 13.59 13.64
CA VAL A 434 10.04 12.72 13.66
C VAL A 434 10.37 11.54 12.72
N ASN A 435 10.70 10.37 13.29
CA ASN A 435 11.08 9.12 12.61
C ASN A 435 12.49 9.03 11.99
N VAL A 436 13.48 8.69 12.82
CA VAL A 436 14.28 7.46 12.61
C VAL A 436 14.61 6.90 14.00
N PRO A 437 14.12 5.71 14.42
CA PRO A 437 14.69 5.03 15.56
C PRO A 437 16.10 4.54 15.18
N GLU A 438 17.13 5.13 15.78
CA GLU A 438 18.52 4.62 15.69
C GLU A 438 18.76 3.42 16.61
N TYR A 439 17.76 3.00 17.39
CA TYR A 439 17.92 1.92 18.37
C TYR A 439 16.87 0.83 18.16
N HIS A 440 17.33 -0.41 18.23
CA HIS A 440 16.50 -1.59 18.09
C HIS A 440 16.73 -2.50 19.29
N GLU A 441 15.66 -3.08 19.82
CA GLU A 441 15.69 -4.09 20.87
C GLU A 441 15.18 -5.42 20.34
N VAL A 442 15.90 -6.48 20.70
CA VAL A 442 15.49 -7.85 20.42
C VAL A 442 14.81 -8.37 21.68
N VAL A 443 13.48 -8.47 21.65
CA VAL A 443 12.70 -9.09 22.73
C VAL A 443 12.63 -10.59 22.48
N THR A 444 13.33 -11.36 23.31
CA THR A 444 13.37 -12.82 23.21
C THR A 444 12.16 -13.45 23.91
N LEU A 445 11.23 -14.00 23.16
CA LEU A 445 10.19 -14.88 23.72
C LEU A 445 10.79 -16.28 23.93
N ARG A 446 11.12 -16.57 25.18
CA ARG A 446 11.42 -17.93 25.64
C ARG A 446 10.14 -18.53 26.21
N ARG A 447 10.05 -19.86 26.21
CA ARG A 447 9.02 -20.62 26.93
C ARG A 447 9.02 -20.36 28.46
N SER A 448 9.93 -19.53 29.00
CA SER A 448 10.54 -19.72 30.32
C SER A 448 9.55 -20.19 31.38
N SER A 449 9.76 -21.45 31.76
CA SER A 449 9.47 -22.14 33.00
C SER A 449 9.75 -21.31 34.26
N THR A 450 9.10 -20.16 34.41
CA THR A 450 8.78 -19.64 35.74
C THR A 450 7.48 -20.34 36.18
N PRO A 451 7.49 -21.07 37.30
CA PRO A 451 6.35 -21.87 37.78
C PRO A 451 5.02 -21.13 37.99
N ASP A 452 4.98 -19.81 37.87
CA ASP A 452 3.85 -19.02 38.34
C ASP A 452 2.73 -18.88 37.29
N ASN A 453 2.96 -19.22 36.02
CA ASN A 453 1.93 -19.12 34.96
C ASN A 453 1.60 -20.44 34.24
N VAL A 454 2.15 -21.58 34.69
CA VAL A 454 1.89 -22.90 34.06
C VAL A 454 0.62 -23.57 34.61
N GLY A 455 -0.04 -22.96 35.60
CA GLY A 455 -1.12 -23.59 36.35
C GLY A 455 -2.51 -23.62 35.71
N ILE A 456 -2.79 -22.86 34.64
CA ILE A 456 -4.15 -22.79 34.07
C ILE A 456 -4.09 -22.59 32.54
N ILE A 457 -3.60 -23.57 31.80
CA ILE A 457 -3.71 -23.56 30.33
C ILE A 457 -4.04 -24.99 29.86
N ALA A 458 -5.25 -25.18 29.35
CA ALA A 458 -5.77 -26.43 28.85
C ALA A 458 -5.40 -26.61 27.37
N GLY A 459 -4.39 -27.43 27.10
CA GLY A 459 -4.12 -28.01 25.77
C GLY A 459 -3.10 -27.26 24.92
N GLU A 460 -2.44 -28.00 24.02
CA GLU A 460 -1.38 -27.52 23.12
C GLU A 460 -1.81 -26.36 22.20
N ALA A 461 -3.11 -26.27 21.88
CA ALA A 461 -3.68 -25.18 21.09
C ALA A 461 -3.75 -23.83 21.86
N GLU A 462 -3.88 -23.85 23.18
CA GLU A 462 -3.85 -22.63 24.00
C GLU A 462 -2.42 -22.10 24.18
N LEU A 463 -1.41 -22.97 24.22
CA LEU A 463 0.00 -22.56 24.26
C LEU A 463 0.40 -21.76 23.00
N ALA A 464 -0.01 -22.20 21.80
CA ALA A 464 0.24 -21.45 20.56
C ALA A 464 -0.41 -20.04 20.57
N ARG A 465 -1.59 -19.91 21.21
CA ARG A 465 -2.28 -18.62 21.40
C ARG A 465 -1.57 -17.72 22.41
N VAL A 466 -1.04 -18.30 23.48
CA VAL A 466 -0.32 -17.59 24.54
C VAL A 466 1.03 -17.03 24.07
N TYR A 467 1.74 -17.72 23.16
CA TYR A 467 3.06 -17.26 22.69
C TYR A 467 3.04 -16.46 21.37
N HIS A 468 2.06 -16.69 20.49
CA HIS A 468 2.07 -16.08 19.15
C HIS A 468 0.70 -15.58 18.66
N ASN A 469 -0.37 -15.72 19.45
CA ASN A 469 -1.74 -15.25 19.16
C ASN A 469 -2.17 -15.41 17.68
N MET A 470 -1.84 -16.54 17.06
CA MET A 470 -2.33 -16.87 15.70
C MET A 470 -3.69 -17.54 15.83
N SER A 471 -4.61 -17.23 14.92
CA SER A 471 -5.87 -17.95 14.85
C SER A 471 -5.63 -19.43 14.54
N ALA A 472 -6.54 -20.30 14.96
CA ALA A 472 -6.52 -21.69 14.50
C ALA A 472 -6.70 -21.70 12.98
N ASP A 473 -5.99 -22.59 12.28
CA ASP A 473 -6.04 -22.73 10.82
C ASP A 473 -5.77 -21.40 10.06
N TYR A 474 -4.94 -20.50 10.59
CA TYR A 474 -4.64 -19.18 9.96
C TYR A 474 -4.06 -19.31 8.54
N ASP A 475 -3.42 -20.44 8.23
CA ASP A 475 -2.92 -20.83 6.91
C ASP A 475 -4.06 -21.18 5.94
N ARG A 476 -5.26 -21.46 6.45
CA ARG A 476 -6.47 -21.82 5.67
C ARG A 476 -7.49 -20.68 5.57
N ILE A 477 -7.28 -19.55 6.26
CA ILE A 477 -8.16 -18.39 6.14
C ILE A 477 -8.00 -17.77 4.75
N PRO A 478 -9.05 -17.76 3.90
CA PRO A 478 -8.95 -17.20 2.57
C PRO A 478 -8.82 -15.68 2.63
N ARG A 479 -8.15 -15.11 1.63
CA ARG A 479 -8.14 -13.65 1.43
C ARG A 479 -9.58 -13.14 1.31
N GLN A 480 -9.90 -12.10 2.05
CA GLN A 480 -11.22 -11.48 2.04
C GLN A 480 -11.36 -10.60 0.79
N GLU A 481 -12.36 -10.88 -0.03
CA GLU A 481 -12.68 -10.05 -1.20
C GLU A 481 -13.32 -8.74 -0.75
N MET A 482 -12.88 -7.61 -1.31
CA MET A 482 -13.48 -6.30 -1.06
C MET A 482 -14.92 -6.31 -1.60
N PRO A 483 -15.94 -6.02 -0.78
CA PRO A 483 -17.29 -5.79 -1.28
C PRO A 483 -17.29 -4.64 -2.29
N LYS A 484 -17.87 -4.86 -3.47
CA LYS A 484 -17.90 -3.87 -4.56
C LYS A 484 -19.30 -3.68 -5.10
N LEU A 485 -19.59 -2.48 -5.61
CA LEU A 485 -20.79 -2.23 -6.40
C LEU A 485 -20.81 -3.12 -7.64
N THR A 486 -22.01 -3.62 -7.97
CA THR A 486 -22.24 -4.35 -9.21
C THR A 486 -22.10 -3.42 -10.40
N LYS A 487 -21.86 -3.96 -11.59
CA LYS A 487 -21.77 -3.16 -12.83
C LYS A 487 -22.99 -2.25 -13.03
N HIS A 488 -24.20 -2.75 -12.76
CA HIS A 488 -25.44 -2.00 -12.94
C HIS A 488 -25.50 -0.75 -12.04
N ASP A 489 -24.95 -0.84 -10.83
CA ASP A 489 -25.06 0.20 -9.80
C ASP A 489 -23.90 1.21 -9.86
N ARG A 490 -22.98 1.08 -10.82
CA ARG A 490 -21.81 1.95 -10.97
C ARG A 490 -22.09 3.23 -11.77
N ARG A 491 -23.29 3.44 -12.30
CA ARG A 491 -23.62 4.65 -13.07
C ARG A 491 -23.57 5.88 -12.16
N GLY A 492 -22.92 6.95 -12.64
CA GLY A 492 -22.66 8.16 -11.86
C GLY A 492 -21.26 8.20 -11.22
N LEU A 493 -20.79 9.43 -10.97
CA LEU A 493 -19.39 9.69 -10.59
C LEU A 493 -19.11 9.58 -9.08
N PHE A 494 -20.15 9.63 -8.25
CA PHE A 494 -20.02 9.79 -6.79
C PHE A 494 -20.41 8.54 -6.00
N LEU A 495 -20.69 7.42 -6.68
CA LEU A 495 -20.97 6.15 -6.03
C LEU A 495 -19.66 5.38 -5.84
N GLU A 496 -19.20 5.29 -4.59
CA GLU A 496 -17.96 4.56 -4.25
C GLU A 496 -18.04 3.10 -4.69
N THR A 497 -17.06 2.64 -5.45
CA THR A 497 -17.06 1.28 -5.99
C THR A 497 -16.70 0.25 -4.93
N ASN A 498 -15.72 0.55 -4.07
CA ASN A 498 -15.28 -0.32 -2.97
C ASN A 498 -16.06 0.03 -1.70
N GLN A 499 -16.91 -0.88 -1.23
CA GLN A 499 -17.88 -0.62 -0.16
C GLN A 499 -17.32 -0.85 1.26
N GLY A 500 -16.03 -1.18 1.38
CA GLY A 500 -15.36 -1.42 2.65
C GLY A 500 -15.60 -2.82 3.22
N TYR A 501 -14.73 -3.25 4.13
CA TYR A 501 -14.92 -4.51 4.85
C TYR A 501 -15.93 -4.36 5.99
N SER A 502 -16.65 -5.44 6.28
CA SER A 502 -17.29 -5.61 7.58
C SER A 502 -16.25 -5.87 8.68
N HIS A 503 -16.64 -5.72 9.95
CA HIS A 503 -15.81 -6.10 11.10
C HIS A 503 -15.24 -7.51 10.98
N ALA A 504 -16.09 -8.49 10.64
CA ALA A 504 -15.68 -9.88 10.55
C ALA A 504 -14.65 -10.10 9.44
N GLN A 505 -14.82 -9.44 8.28
CA GLN A 505 -13.86 -9.50 7.18
C GLN A 505 -12.54 -8.84 7.55
N ALA A 506 -12.57 -7.66 8.19
CA ALA A 506 -11.35 -6.96 8.58
C ALA A 506 -10.52 -7.75 9.60
N VAL A 507 -11.18 -8.35 10.59
CA VAL A 507 -10.54 -9.25 11.57
C VAL A 507 -9.98 -10.49 10.87
N ALA A 508 -10.79 -11.19 10.07
CA ALA A 508 -10.35 -12.40 9.38
C ALA A 508 -9.20 -12.15 8.40
N GLU A 509 -9.21 -11.04 7.67
CA GLU A 509 -8.10 -10.68 6.78
C GLU A 509 -6.83 -10.37 7.56
N SER A 510 -6.97 -9.73 8.72
CA SER A 510 -5.83 -9.38 9.58
C SER A 510 -5.21 -10.58 10.28
N ASP A 511 -6.03 -11.57 10.66
CA ASP A 511 -5.58 -12.85 11.24
C ASP A 511 -4.66 -13.66 10.30
N ARG A 512 -4.65 -13.34 9.00
CA ARG A 512 -3.75 -13.98 8.02
C ARG A 512 -2.29 -13.53 8.16
N CYS A 513 -2.00 -12.49 8.95
CA CYS A 513 -0.65 -11.91 9.04
C CYS A 513 0.35 -12.93 9.59
N LEU A 514 1.47 -13.15 8.88
CA LEU A 514 2.55 -14.07 9.32
C LEU A 514 3.45 -13.48 10.42
N LYS A 515 3.16 -12.26 10.89
CA LYS A 515 3.90 -11.57 11.97
C LYS A 515 5.42 -11.63 11.79
N CYS A 516 5.91 -11.19 10.63
CA CYS A 516 7.32 -11.35 10.21
C CYS A 516 8.38 -10.72 11.15
N ASN A 517 8.01 -10.06 12.26
CA ASN A 517 8.93 -9.48 13.25
C ASN A 517 9.45 -10.55 14.20
N PHE A 518 8.75 -11.66 14.28
CA PHE A 518 9.08 -12.77 15.16
C PHE A 518 9.96 -13.77 14.43
N ASN A 519 11.27 -13.72 14.65
CA ASN A 519 12.24 -14.57 13.96
C ASN A 519 12.56 -15.78 14.82
N ILE A 520 12.87 -16.92 14.20
CA ILE A 520 13.22 -18.13 14.94
C ILE A 520 14.74 -18.09 15.18
N GLU A 521 15.15 -18.26 16.44
CA GLU A 521 16.56 -18.34 16.81
C GLU A 521 16.85 -19.64 17.54
N ILE A 522 17.98 -20.26 17.18
CA ILE A 522 18.41 -21.56 17.73
C ILE A 522 19.63 -21.34 18.61
N VAL A 523 19.52 -21.70 19.88
CA VAL A 523 20.60 -21.73 20.86
C VAL A 523 21.26 -23.11 20.81
N GLY A 524 22.37 -23.21 20.08
CA GLY A 524 23.05 -24.47 19.81
C GLY A 524 23.44 -25.25 21.06
N GLU A 525 23.81 -24.57 22.15
CA GLU A 525 24.24 -25.19 23.42
C GLU A 525 23.12 -25.94 24.13
N LEU A 526 21.85 -25.60 23.87
CA LEU A 526 20.69 -26.27 24.44
C LEU A 526 20.17 -27.40 23.53
N CYS A 527 20.61 -27.47 22.28
CA CYS A 527 20.08 -28.40 21.30
C CYS A 527 20.60 -29.82 21.52
N ILE A 528 19.69 -30.78 21.69
CA ILE A 528 20.00 -32.22 21.79
C ILE A 528 19.90 -32.97 20.46
N ILE A 529 19.73 -32.25 19.34
CA ILE A 529 19.78 -32.80 17.98
C ILE A 529 18.71 -33.91 17.77
N CYS A 530 17.52 -33.74 18.36
CA CYS A 530 16.47 -34.76 18.32
C CYS A 530 15.63 -34.80 17.03
N GLY A 531 15.78 -33.82 16.13
CA GLY A 531 15.00 -33.74 14.89
C GLY A 531 13.57 -33.21 15.03
N GLY A 532 13.04 -33.07 16.25
CA GLY A 532 11.62 -32.75 16.45
C GLY A 532 11.13 -31.45 15.81
N CYS A 533 12.02 -30.45 15.66
CA CYS A 533 11.70 -29.20 14.96
C CYS A 533 11.56 -29.35 13.44
N VAL A 534 12.32 -30.27 12.83
CA VAL A 534 12.21 -30.64 11.42
C VAL A 534 10.90 -31.39 11.21
N ASP A 535 10.65 -32.42 12.04
CA ASP A 535 9.46 -33.27 11.93
C ASP A 535 8.13 -32.51 12.06
N VAL A 536 8.09 -31.47 12.90
CA VAL A 536 6.86 -30.70 13.17
C VAL A 536 6.66 -29.54 12.18
N CYS A 537 7.66 -29.20 11.38
CA CYS A 537 7.61 -28.02 10.53
C CYS A 537 6.67 -28.25 9.33
N PRO A 538 5.52 -27.54 9.26
CA PRO A 538 4.52 -27.80 8.20
C PRO A 538 4.99 -27.36 6.81
N MET A 539 5.95 -26.44 6.75
CA MET A 539 6.50 -25.89 5.51
C MET A 539 7.79 -26.57 5.06
N ASP A 540 8.32 -27.54 5.84
CA ASP A 540 9.61 -28.19 5.57
C ASP A 540 10.77 -27.20 5.35
N VAL A 541 10.84 -26.14 6.17
CA VAL A 541 11.84 -25.05 6.05
C VAL A 541 12.99 -25.14 7.05
N ILE A 542 12.94 -26.10 7.98
CA ILE A 542 14.00 -26.35 8.96
C ILE A 542 14.72 -27.62 8.53
N HIS A 543 16.03 -27.50 8.31
CA HIS A 543 16.86 -28.65 7.92
C HIS A 543 18.00 -28.84 8.91
N MET A 544 18.27 -30.11 9.20
CA MET A 544 19.44 -30.56 9.96
C MET A 544 20.31 -31.38 9.00
N VAL A 545 21.56 -30.96 8.79
CA VAL A 545 22.50 -31.66 7.90
C VAL A 545 23.85 -31.88 8.59
N ASP A 546 24.55 -32.95 8.22
CA ASP A 546 25.90 -33.19 8.75
C ASP A 546 26.82 -32.06 8.25
N MET A 547 27.66 -31.53 9.14
CA MET A 547 28.60 -30.46 8.80
C MET A 547 29.54 -30.85 7.65
N GLY A 548 29.85 -32.14 7.48
CA GLY A 548 30.67 -32.63 6.37
C GLY A 548 30.00 -32.56 4.99
N ASP A 549 28.68 -32.38 4.94
CA ASP A 549 27.91 -32.22 3.71
C ASP A 549 27.67 -30.74 3.34
N VAL A 550 28.10 -29.79 4.19
CA VAL A 550 28.04 -28.34 3.89
C VAL A 550 29.24 -27.96 3.02
N VAL A 551 28.98 -27.47 1.80
CA VAL A 551 30.02 -26.98 0.88
C VAL A 551 30.16 -25.46 0.96
N ASP A 552 31.41 -24.98 0.81
CA ASP A 552 31.85 -23.59 1.05
C ASP A 552 31.40 -22.59 -0.05
N ASP A 553 30.52 -23.00 -0.97
CA ASP A 553 29.97 -22.17 -2.05
C ASP A 553 28.48 -21.80 -1.85
N GLY A 554 27.92 -22.12 -0.68
CA GLY A 554 26.52 -21.83 -0.34
C GLY A 554 25.50 -22.80 -0.96
N ALA A 555 25.92 -23.78 -1.77
CA ALA A 555 25.00 -24.75 -2.37
C ALA A 555 24.75 -25.96 -1.44
N ILE A 556 23.61 -26.03 -0.77
CA ILE A 556 23.29 -27.18 0.09
C ILE A 556 22.89 -28.40 -0.78
N PRO A 557 23.50 -29.59 -0.60
CA PRO A 557 23.11 -30.80 -1.34
C PRO A 557 21.70 -31.28 -0.96
N ALA A 558 21.02 -31.95 -1.89
CA ALA A 558 19.70 -32.57 -1.64
C ALA A 558 19.79 -33.55 -0.47
N VAL A 559 18.94 -33.34 0.55
CA VAL A 559 18.95 -34.08 1.81
C VAL A 559 18.84 -35.59 1.55
N GLY A 560 19.91 -36.33 1.85
CA GLY A 560 19.95 -37.80 1.81
C GLY A 560 19.58 -38.42 3.16
N GLU A 561 19.28 -39.72 3.16
CA GLU A 561 18.95 -40.48 4.38
C GLU A 561 20.04 -40.35 5.46
N ALA A 562 19.58 -40.10 6.70
CA ALA A 562 20.40 -39.81 7.88
C ALA A 562 21.61 -40.74 8.03
N LYS A 563 22.81 -40.20 7.82
CA LYS A 563 24.07 -40.82 8.24
C LYS A 563 24.38 -40.40 9.69
N LYS A 564 25.16 -41.22 10.39
CA LYS A 564 25.65 -40.91 11.75
C LYS A 564 26.29 -39.52 11.75
N TRP A 565 25.76 -38.61 12.56
CA TRP A 565 26.19 -37.21 12.72
C TRP A 565 27.59 -37.12 13.36
N GLN A 566 28.64 -37.45 12.60
CA GLN A 566 29.99 -37.63 13.15
C GLN A 566 30.75 -36.30 13.26
N ASN A 567 30.39 -35.28 12.49
CA ASN A 567 31.15 -34.03 12.38
C ASN A 567 30.41 -32.81 12.96
N GLY A 568 29.30 -33.02 13.68
CA GLY A 568 28.39 -31.96 14.12
C GLY A 568 27.23 -31.76 13.13
N VAL A 569 26.27 -30.92 13.53
CA VAL A 569 25.04 -30.68 12.77
C VAL A 569 24.90 -29.19 12.47
N ALA A 570 24.75 -28.86 11.19
CA ALA A 570 24.33 -27.54 10.76
C ALA A 570 22.81 -27.48 10.75
N PHE A 571 22.27 -26.40 11.33
CA PHE A 571 20.86 -26.06 11.26
C PHE A 571 20.66 -24.96 10.21
N PHE A 572 19.71 -25.18 9.31
CA PHE A 572 19.29 -24.19 8.33
C PHE A 572 17.80 -23.92 8.49
N LEU A 573 17.44 -22.64 8.40
CA LEU A 573 16.05 -22.19 8.37
C LEU A 573 15.84 -21.29 7.16
N ASP A 574 14.95 -21.68 6.26
CA ASP A 574 14.43 -20.77 5.25
C ASP A 574 13.40 -19.83 5.89
N GLU A 575 13.90 -18.65 6.31
CA GLU A 575 13.08 -17.59 6.91
C GLU A 575 12.07 -16.97 5.93
N THR A 576 12.28 -17.12 4.61
CA THR A 576 11.41 -16.56 3.57
C THR A 576 10.15 -17.40 3.38
N ALA A 577 10.28 -18.72 3.48
CA ALA A 577 9.16 -19.65 3.43
C ALA A 577 8.55 -19.95 4.82
N CYS A 578 9.23 -19.59 5.90
CA CYS A 578 8.71 -19.77 7.25
C CYS A 578 7.44 -18.93 7.52
N ILE A 579 6.38 -19.62 7.93
CA ILE A 579 5.07 -19.02 8.27
C ILE A 579 4.96 -18.57 9.73
N ARG A 580 6.04 -18.71 10.51
CA ARG A 580 6.13 -18.31 11.94
C ARG A 580 5.09 -18.98 12.85
N CYS A 581 4.65 -20.20 12.53
CA CYS A 581 3.65 -20.94 13.33
C CYS A 581 4.06 -21.31 14.78
N ALA A 582 5.33 -21.12 15.15
CA ALA A 582 5.91 -21.49 16.44
C ALA A 582 5.84 -22.99 16.84
N LEU A 583 5.41 -23.88 15.95
CA LEU A 583 5.33 -25.32 16.24
C LEU A 583 6.69 -25.92 16.62
N CYS A 584 7.78 -25.46 15.99
CA CYS A 584 9.14 -25.89 16.30
C CYS A 584 9.57 -25.54 17.74
N ILE A 585 9.08 -24.42 18.28
CA ILE A 585 9.34 -23.98 19.65
C ILE A 585 8.54 -24.83 20.62
N ILE A 586 7.25 -25.04 20.35
CA ILE A 586 6.37 -25.88 21.15
C ILE A 586 6.92 -27.32 21.22
N ARG A 587 7.46 -27.83 20.11
CA ARG A 587 8.01 -29.17 20.02
C ARG A 587 9.39 -29.32 20.65
N CYS A 588 10.14 -28.24 20.85
CA CYS A 588 11.50 -28.29 21.37
C CYS A 588 11.49 -28.71 22.86
N PRO A 589 12.11 -29.86 23.22
CA PRO A 589 12.09 -30.34 24.60
C PRO A 589 13.07 -29.61 25.54
N THR A 590 14.04 -28.87 24.98
CA THR A 590 15.11 -28.20 25.73
C THR A 590 15.06 -26.68 25.63
N ASP A 591 14.02 -26.13 25.01
CA ASP A 591 13.88 -24.69 24.72
C ASP A 591 15.08 -24.11 23.93
N ALA A 592 15.74 -24.96 23.15
CA ALA A 592 16.83 -24.57 22.25
C ALA A 592 16.35 -23.72 21.07
N ILE A 593 15.05 -23.72 20.76
CA ILE A 593 14.46 -22.87 19.73
C ILE A 593 13.62 -21.82 20.41
N THR A 594 13.88 -20.55 20.09
CA THR A 594 13.21 -19.38 20.64
C THR A 594 12.63 -18.53 19.52
N MET A 595 11.71 -17.62 19.88
CA MET A 595 11.18 -16.64 18.92
C MET A 595 11.53 -15.24 19.38
N ASN A 596 12.29 -14.54 18.56
CA ASN A 596 12.79 -13.22 18.90
C ASN A 596 12.04 -12.17 18.09
N ARG A 597 11.39 -11.26 18.80
CA ARG A 597 10.76 -10.09 18.20
C ARG A 597 11.81 -9.01 18.03
N TYR A 598 11.99 -8.55 16.80
CA TYR A 598 12.69 -7.31 16.54
C TYR A 598 11.74 -6.13 16.69
N GLY A 599 12.13 -5.13 17.48
CA GLY A 599 11.43 -3.87 17.64
C GLY A 599 12.39 -2.67 17.68
N ALA A 600 11.87 -1.49 17.39
CA ALA A 600 12.56 -0.21 17.47
C ALA A 600 12.29 0.46 18.84
N VAL A 601 13.34 0.86 19.55
CA VAL A 601 13.23 1.66 20.78
C VAL A 601 13.61 3.09 20.47
N MET A 602 12.80 4.08 20.89
CA MET A 602 13.23 5.48 20.88
C MET A 602 13.80 5.87 22.26
N PRO A 603 14.91 6.62 22.33
CA PRO A 603 15.27 7.31 23.56
C PRO A 603 14.18 8.34 23.90
N SER A 604 13.72 8.32 25.15
CA SER A 604 12.68 9.21 25.66
C SER A 604 13.18 10.66 25.76
N ILE A 605 12.91 11.47 24.73
CA ILE A 605 13.05 12.93 24.80
C ILE A 605 11.65 13.54 24.60
N GLY A 606 10.97 13.85 25.71
CA GLY A 606 9.65 14.51 25.72
C GLY A 606 8.52 13.69 26.35
N ARG A 607 7.35 14.32 26.55
CA ARG A 607 6.13 13.74 27.16
C ARG A 607 5.32 12.84 26.22
N THR A 608 5.86 12.50 25.05
CA THR A 608 5.17 11.73 24.01
C THR A 608 5.54 10.26 24.13
N LEU A 609 4.51 9.41 24.13
CA LEU A 609 4.64 7.97 24.32
C LEU A 609 5.41 7.34 23.14
N PRO A 610 6.29 6.34 23.38
CA PRO A 610 7.25 5.95 22.35
C PRO A 610 6.68 5.06 21.24
N LYS A 611 7.40 5.05 20.11
CA LYS A 611 6.91 4.75 18.76
C LYS A 611 6.81 3.27 18.39
N GLU A 612 7.17 2.39 19.31
CA GLU A 612 6.72 0.99 19.34
C GLU A 612 6.20 0.57 20.72
N SER A 613 5.93 1.54 21.59
CA SER A 613 5.68 1.30 23.01
C SER A 613 4.49 2.12 23.50
N LEU A 614 3.33 1.67 23.05
CA LEU A 614 2.22 1.47 23.96
C LEU A 614 1.70 0.06 23.67
N ASP A 615 2.25 -0.90 24.41
CA ASP A 615 1.45 -2.01 24.91
C ASP A 615 0.90 -3.04 23.91
N ASP A 616 1.76 -3.60 23.07
CA ASP A 616 1.56 -5.03 22.78
C ASP A 616 1.80 -5.86 24.07
N GLU A 617 2.67 -5.42 24.99
CA GLU A 617 2.97 -6.13 26.24
C GLU A 617 1.89 -5.96 27.33
N ILE A 618 1.26 -4.79 27.50
CA ILE A 618 0.26 -4.57 28.58
C ILE A 618 -1.17 -4.98 28.15
N HIS A 619 -1.45 -5.15 26.85
CA HIS A 619 -2.73 -5.70 26.38
C HIS A 619 -2.69 -7.17 25.95
N LEU A 620 -1.50 -7.76 25.79
CA LEU A 620 -1.29 -9.19 26.02
C LEU A 620 -1.09 -9.44 27.54
N ASP A 621 -1.91 -8.81 28.38
CA ASP A 621 -2.19 -9.41 29.67
C ASP A 621 -2.85 -10.76 29.35
N LEU A 622 -2.04 -11.82 29.37
CA LEU A 622 -2.42 -13.21 29.11
C LEU A 622 -3.55 -13.68 30.05
N THR A 623 -3.91 -12.86 31.05
CA THR A 623 -5.06 -13.07 31.93
C THR A 623 -6.36 -12.39 31.45
N VAL A 624 -6.32 -11.30 30.66
CA VAL A 624 -7.52 -10.55 30.24
C VAL A 624 -8.20 -11.19 29.03
N GLY A 625 -7.45 -11.82 28.13
CA GLY A 625 -8.00 -12.60 27.02
C GLY A 625 -8.62 -13.94 27.45
N ALA A 626 -8.11 -14.54 28.53
CA ALA A 626 -8.61 -15.81 29.06
C ALA A 626 -10.01 -15.67 29.70
N GLY A 627 -10.37 -14.48 30.20
CA GLY A 627 -11.64 -14.25 30.90
C GLY A 627 -12.85 -13.95 30.02
N LYS A 628 -12.67 -13.55 28.74
CA LYS A 628 -13.79 -13.05 27.90
C LYS A 628 -13.85 -13.55 26.46
N ALA A 629 -12.93 -14.39 26.00
CA ALA A 629 -12.91 -14.87 24.61
C ALA A 629 -13.34 -16.34 24.44
N ILE A 630 -14.46 -16.74 25.05
CA ILE A 630 -15.27 -17.83 24.47
C ILE A 630 -16.25 -17.15 23.50
N ARG A 631 -15.76 -16.76 22.32
CA ARG A 631 -16.64 -16.29 21.23
C ARG A 631 -16.99 -17.47 20.34
N PRO A 632 -18.27 -17.82 20.16
CA PRO A 632 -18.65 -18.73 19.09
C PRO A 632 -18.30 -18.06 17.76
N LEU A 633 -17.47 -18.73 16.97
CA LEU A 633 -17.19 -18.36 15.58
C LEU A 633 -18.53 -18.30 14.81
N PRO A 634 -18.74 -17.33 13.89
CA PRO A 634 -19.84 -17.42 12.96
C PRO A 634 -19.67 -18.72 12.15
N MET A 635 -20.71 -19.58 12.17
CA MET A 635 -20.66 -20.87 11.46
C MET A 635 -20.36 -20.64 9.99
N TYR A 636 -19.19 -21.13 9.57
CA TYR A 636 -18.76 -21.25 8.18
C TYR A 636 -19.88 -21.89 7.33
N ASP A 637 -20.27 -21.23 6.22
CA ASP A 637 -21.17 -21.81 5.22
C ASP A 637 -20.34 -22.50 4.12
N PRO A 638 -20.23 -23.84 4.12
CA PRO A 638 -19.45 -24.58 3.13
C PRO A 638 -19.98 -24.44 1.69
N ARG A 639 -21.17 -23.86 1.47
CA ARG A 639 -21.72 -23.62 0.12
C ARG A 639 -20.99 -22.51 -0.64
N LEU A 640 -20.15 -21.71 0.03
CA LEU A 640 -19.36 -20.64 -0.59
C LEU A 640 -17.99 -21.11 -1.13
N ALA A 641 -17.63 -22.38 -0.92
CA ALA A 641 -16.28 -22.92 -1.21
C ALA A 641 -16.19 -23.78 -2.48
N ALA A 642 -16.90 -23.42 -3.56
CA ALA A 642 -16.75 -24.11 -4.83
C ALA A 642 -15.48 -23.66 -5.56
N GLY A 643 -14.36 -24.39 -5.38
CA GLY A 643 -13.15 -24.11 -6.17
C GLY A 643 -11.88 -24.92 -5.87
N HIS A 644 -11.83 -25.78 -4.85
CA HIS A 644 -10.58 -26.44 -4.49
C HIS A 644 -10.42 -27.82 -5.16
N LYS A 645 -9.45 -27.98 -6.07
CA LYS A 645 -8.93 -29.29 -6.49
C LYS A 645 -7.83 -29.71 -5.50
N SER A 646 -8.00 -30.87 -4.88
CA SER A 646 -6.99 -31.51 -4.04
C SER A 646 -5.76 -31.89 -4.89
N LEU A 647 -4.61 -31.31 -4.57
CA LEU A 647 -3.31 -31.78 -5.05
C LEU A 647 -2.85 -32.90 -4.10
N ASN A 648 -3.08 -34.16 -4.48
CA ASN A 648 -2.19 -35.31 -4.24
C ASN A 648 -2.86 -36.62 -4.66
N GLY A 649 -2.17 -37.41 -5.49
CA GLY A 649 -2.59 -38.78 -5.80
C GLY A 649 -2.02 -39.36 -7.08
N ASN A 650 -0.69 -39.46 -7.20
CA ASN A 650 -0.07 -40.41 -8.13
C ASN A 650 0.23 -41.70 -7.34
N GLY A 651 -0.39 -42.82 -7.72
CA GLY A 651 -0.10 -44.13 -7.12
C GLY A 651 -1.08 -45.23 -7.52
N ASN A 652 -0.65 -46.09 -8.44
CA ASN A 652 -1.31 -47.31 -8.90
C ASN A 652 -1.85 -48.21 -7.77
N GLY A 653 -3.11 -48.65 -7.88
CA GLY A 653 -3.69 -49.69 -7.03
C GLY A 653 -4.94 -50.30 -7.67
N LYS A 654 -4.92 -51.61 -7.89
CA LYS A 654 -5.83 -52.41 -8.70
C LYS A 654 -7.29 -52.39 -8.23
N ALA A 655 -8.19 -52.51 -9.21
CA ALA A 655 -9.59 -52.88 -9.01
C ALA A 655 -9.74 -54.27 -8.36
N ALA A 656 -10.61 -54.37 -7.36
CA ALA A 656 -11.31 -55.60 -7.00
C ALA A 656 -12.62 -55.27 -6.27
N ALA A 657 -13.71 -55.89 -6.73
CA ALA A 657 -15.05 -55.84 -6.18
C ALA A 657 -15.23 -56.80 -5.00
N ASN A 658 -16.10 -56.47 -4.03
CA ASN A 658 -17.27 -57.26 -3.58
C ASN A 658 -17.69 -56.98 -2.11
N GLY A 659 -19.02 -56.82 -1.93
CA GLY A 659 -19.85 -57.19 -0.76
C GLY A 659 -19.63 -56.41 0.55
N SER A 660 -20.60 -56.13 1.42
CA SER A 660 -22.02 -56.45 1.57
C SER A 660 -22.52 -55.62 2.78
N GLY A 661 -23.79 -55.16 2.79
CA GLY A 661 -24.40 -54.39 3.89
C GLY A 661 -24.62 -55.19 5.20
N PRO A 662 -25.55 -54.81 6.12
CA PRO A 662 -26.52 -53.70 6.05
C PRO A 662 -26.84 -52.96 7.40
N ALA A 663 -27.75 -51.96 7.29
CA ALA A 663 -28.88 -51.61 8.20
C ALA A 663 -28.69 -50.76 9.49
N GLY A 664 -29.60 -49.79 9.64
CA GLY A 664 -30.05 -49.16 10.91
C GLY A 664 -30.11 -47.62 10.87
N ALA A 665 -31.12 -46.99 10.26
CA ALA A 665 -32.45 -46.61 10.83
C ALA A 665 -32.49 -45.25 11.56
N GLY A 666 -33.30 -44.30 11.03
CA GLY A 666 -34.06 -43.36 11.86
C GLY A 666 -33.98 -41.86 11.52
N GLU A 667 -34.54 -41.42 10.40
CA GLU A 667 -35.04 -40.04 10.23
C GLU A 667 -36.54 -39.99 10.61
N ARG A 668 -36.96 -38.92 11.30
CA ARG A 668 -38.36 -38.47 11.36
C ARG A 668 -38.42 -36.98 11.07
N ASP A 669 -39.25 -36.67 10.07
CA ASP A 669 -39.72 -35.37 9.62
C ASP A 669 -40.34 -34.51 10.72
N VAL A 670 -40.20 -33.18 10.60
CA VAL A 670 -41.31 -32.23 10.84
C VAL A 670 -41.23 -31.06 9.86
N VAL A 671 -42.30 -30.88 9.10
CA VAL A 671 -42.63 -29.75 8.22
C VAL A 671 -43.64 -28.82 8.91
N ALA A 672 -43.57 -27.52 8.57
CA ALA A 672 -44.62 -26.49 8.57
C ALA A 672 -45.03 -25.73 9.85
N SER A 673 -44.66 -24.43 9.82
CA SER A 673 -45.49 -23.22 9.96
C SER A 673 -46.69 -23.16 10.93
N LYS A 674 -46.64 -22.15 11.83
CA LYS A 674 -47.61 -21.04 12.00
C LYS A 674 -47.36 -20.32 13.34
N HIS A 675 -46.87 -19.09 13.30
CA HIS A 675 -47.56 -17.88 13.77
C HIS A 675 -46.72 -16.63 13.53
#